data_AF-A0A8S3WWA5-F1
#
_entry.id   AF-A0A8S3WWA5-F1
#
_cell.length_a   1.000
_cell.length_b   1.000
_cell.length_c   1.000
_cell.angle_alpha   90.00
_cell.angle_beta   90.00
_cell.angle_gamma   90.00
#
_symmetry.space_group_name_H-M   'P 1'
#
loop_
_entity.id
_entity.type
_entity.pdbx_description
1 polymer ?
#
loop_
_entity_poly.entity_id
_entity_poly.type
_entity_poly.pdbx_seq_one_letter_code
_entity_poly.pdbx_strand_id
1 'polypeptide(L)'
;MVDILRITLGFTVICYIQCAIIGNDEFVPIEDNPNYQNINGISNPDTETIRNSRILWPYPLDNKTESTENLSTQTEVTANKEDGQVRKKRYLHWSYPQSPIVDMMMQTIAINYSPVVSNDPFDILRDSYPLPKGYDKPLEVYDYIIVGAGTSGSVLAARLTEDKPRATVLLLEAGKPEMLLSDIPALTPYLKQTEYVWPYTMEHQPGVCLGSDEQRCYSPRGKAVGGTSVVNDMIYSRGRPQDWDRIAADGNYGWSYEEILPYYKKSERCELKKYKNAPYRGRDGELTVENVPFRTGLVEAFLAAGRLHGKPTVDYNSPDHLGFGYVQTNQNKGHRLSAAKAFLHPHKRRKNLHILTEARVTKVVIEPQNKRAYAVEYLKNHIKQTVRCRREIILSAGPIASPQLLMLSGIGPREHLQSLGIPVITDLKVGKTLYDHIAFPGVVFKLNYNNASLLESKVATLPNLMQWIQFGDGLMTTPGLVEAVGYLKTTVSQDRDQIPDVELLNLGGSITSDSGGAFRKSWKISDKTYLTAFSHLHDCDTWSAIPILLHPKSKGCLELRDNNPFSHPKLFGNYFTDPKDMETLKEAIKFIIKLGESEPFKKYDAHLYLPQYSSCANHVPGSDHYWECAVKTMIVSLQHHVGTCKMGPPNDPDAVVDPELRVYGVDGLRVVDVSVLPRTISGHMNAPAVMIGEKGADMIKKVWSNVVA
;
A
#
# COMPACT_ATOMS: atom_id res chain seq x y z
N MET A 1 -19.28 -3.25 -18.84
CA MET A 1 -19.99 -4.24 -18.00
C MET A 1 -19.86 -3.85 -16.54
N VAL A 2 -18.65 -3.62 -15.99
CA VAL A 2 -18.46 -3.07 -14.62
C VAL A 2 -19.07 -1.67 -14.47
N ASP A 3 -18.97 -0.77 -15.45
CA ASP A 3 -19.65 0.54 -15.36
C ASP A 3 -21.18 0.45 -15.41
N ILE A 4 -21.72 -0.55 -16.13
CA ILE A 4 -23.17 -0.82 -16.16
C ILE A 4 -23.58 -1.50 -14.85
N LEU A 5 -22.77 -2.41 -14.31
CA LEU A 5 -22.95 -3.01 -12.99
C LEU A 5 -22.79 -1.97 -11.88
N ARG A 6 -21.98 -0.91 -12.00
CA ARG A 6 -21.89 0.18 -11.01
C ARG A 6 -23.19 0.98 -10.94
N ILE A 7 -23.80 1.25 -12.09
CA ILE A 7 -25.14 1.86 -12.16
C ILE A 7 -26.21 0.88 -11.65
N THR A 8 -26.14 -0.38 -12.07
CA THR A 8 -27.18 -1.38 -11.77
C THR A 8 -27.10 -1.89 -10.32
N LEU A 9 -25.92 -2.16 -9.76
CA LEU A 9 -25.70 -2.45 -8.33
C LEU A 9 -26.03 -1.24 -7.46
N GLY A 10 -25.75 -0.02 -7.92
CA GLY A 10 -26.27 1.19 -7.28
C GLY A 10 -27.78 1.06 -7.08
N PHE A 11 -28.54 0.77 -8.15
CA PHE A 11 -29.99 0.57 -8.07
C PHE A 11 -30.43 -0.71 -7.32
N THR A 12 -29.75 -1.85 -7.48
CA THR A 12 -30.15 -3.13 -6.88
C THR A 12 -29.83 -3.20 -5.39
N VAL A 13 -28.70 -2.64 -4.95
CA VAL A 13 -28.36 -2.50 -3.53
C VAL A 13 -29.27 -1.46 -2.86
N ILE A 14 -29.63 -0.38 -3.56
CA ILE A 14 -30.67 0.58 -3.11
C ILE A 14 -31.99 -0.14 -2.86
N CYS A 15 -32.49 -0.96 -3.81
CA CYS A 15 -33.74 -1.70 -3.63
C CYS A 15 -33.67 -2.75 -2.51
N TYR A 16 -32.55 -3.48 -2.38
CA TYR A 16 -32.41 -4.53 -1.36
C TYR A 16 -32.31 -3.94 0.05
N ILE A 17 -31.63 -2.79 0.21
CA ILE A 17 -31.47 -2.11 1.50
C ILE A 17 -32.74 -1.31 1.86
N GLN A 18 -33.43 -0.67 0.89
CA GLN A 18 -34.73 -0.04 1.16
C GLN A 18 -35.80 -1.06 1.56
N CYS A 19 -35.84 -2.26 0.94
CA CYS A 19 -36.74 -3.33 1.37
C CYS A 19 -36.39 -3.92 2.75
N ALA A 20 -35.13 -3.84 3.19
CA ALA A 20 -34.71 -4.34 4.50
C ALA A 20 -34.92 -3.32 5.64
N ILE A 21 -34.98 -2.01 5.32
CA ILE A 21 -35.17 -0.93 6.30
C ILE A 21 -36.67 -0.59 6.49
N ILE A 22 -37.50 -0.78 5.47
CA ILE A 22 -38.94 -0.49 5.53
C ILE A 22 -39.69 -1.76 5.98
N GLY A 23 -39.56 -2.10 7.25
CA GLY A 23 -40.48 -2.99 7.94
C GLY A 23 -41.62 -2.18 8.56
N ASN A 24 -42.84 -2.39 8.07
CA ASN A 24 -44.12 -1.87 8.57
C ASN A 24 -44.16 -0.37 8.87
N ASP A 25 -44.59 0.44 7.90
CA ASP A 25 -45.56 1.51 8.13
C ASP A 25 -46.18 1.97 6.80
N GLU A 26 -47.45 2.35 6.86
CA GLU A 26 -48.37 2.55 5.73
C GLU A 26 -47.96 3.70 4.79
N PHE A 27 -48.13 3.45 3.49
CA PHE A 27 -48.00 4.46 2.43
C PHE A 27 -49.14 5.49 2.52
N VAL A 28 -48.81 6.77 2.65
CA VAL A 28 -49.70 7.89 2.28
C VAL A 28 -49.12 8.58 1.04
N PRO A 29 -49.83 8.64 -0.10
CA PRO A 29 -49.35 9.34 -1.28
C PRO A 29 -49.51 10.86 -1.10
N ILE A 30 -48.45 11.62 -1.39
CA ILE A 30 -48.52 13.07 -1.51
C ILE A 30 -48.91 13.39 -2.96
N GLU A 31 -50.10 13.97 -3.13
CA GLU A 31 -50.59 14.54 -4.39
C GLU A 31 -49.84 15.81 -4.79
N ASP A 32 -49.86 16.06 -6.11
CA ASP A 32 -49.25 17.15 -6.85
C ASP A 32 -49.41 18.55 -6.22
N ASN A 33 -48.30 19.28 -6.08
CA ASN A 33 -48.32 20.72 -5.83
C ASN A 33 -47.72 21.48 -7.03
N PRO A 34 -48.53 22.22 -7.81
CA PRO A 34 -48.08 22.95 -8.99
C PRO A 34 -47.70 24.38 -8.59
N ASN A 35 -46.46 24.58 -8.10
CA ASN A 35 -45.90 25.93 -7.98
C ASN A 35 -44.36 25.88 -8.00
N TYR A 36 -43.80 25.67 -9.18
CA TYR A 36 -42.41 26.02 -9.48
C TYR A 36 -42.35 26.65 -10.87
N GLN A 37 -42.54 27.98 -10.93
CA GLN A 37 -42.08 28.79 -12.04
C GLN A 37 -41.15 29.90 -11.55
N ASN A 38 -40.08 30.09 -12.32
CA ASN A 38 -39.18 31.24 -12.40
C ASN A 38 -38.29 31.55 -11.19
N ILE A 39 -37.02 31.14 -11.28
CA ILE A 39 -35.87 32.05 -11.09
C ILE A 39 -34.73 31.63 -12.06
N ASN A 40 -34.58 32.38 -13.16
CA ASN A 40 -33.38 32.38 -13.99
C ASN A 40 -32.39 33.42 -13.42
N GLY A 41 -31.20 32.98 -13.00
CA GLY A 41 -30.11 33.90 -12.66
C GLY A 41 -29.22 33.44 -11.51
N ILE A 42 -28.46 32.35 -11.68
CA ILE A 42 -27.29 32.06 -10.83
C ILE A 42 -26.15 31.57 -11.73
N SER A 43 -25.02 32.28 -11.68
CA SER A 43 -23.75 31.89 -12.27
C SER A 43 -23.30 30.51 -11.77
N ASN A 44 -22.77 29.69 -12.68
CA ASN A 44 -22.28 28.34 -12.41
C ASN A 44 -21.35 28.33 -11.17
N PRO A 45 -21.68 27.65 -10.06
CA PRO A 45 -20.78 27.56 -8.91
C PRO A 45 -19.56 26.72 -9.29
N ASP A 46 -18.39 27.11 -8.80
CA ASP A 46 -17.16 26.36 -8.99
C ASP A 46 -17.34 24.90 -8.53
N THR A 47 -16.71 23.97 -9.24
CA THR A 47 -16.82 22.52 -8.97
C THR A 47 -16.47 22.14 -7.53
N GLU A 48 -15.65 22.97 -6.85
CA GLU A 48 -15.26 22.79 -5.45
C GLU A 48 -16.40 23.18 -4.50
N THR A 49 -17.16 24.23 -4.80
CA THR A 49 -18.36 24.66 -4.07
C THR A 49 -19.50 23.65 -4.20
N ILE A 50 -19.68 23.08 -5.41
CA ILE A 50 -20.65 22.02 -5.66
C ILE A 50 -20.28 20.74 -4.90
N ARG A 51 -18.99 20.38 -4.84
CA ARG A 51 -18.52 19.23 -4.05
C ARG A 51 -18.74 19.43 -2.55
N ASN A 52 -18.39 20.60 -2.01
CA ASN A 52 -18.58 20.92 -0.59
C ASN A 52 -20.05 20.87 -0.14
N SER A 53 -21.00 21.24 -1.01
CA SER A 53 -22.44 21.17 -0.73
C SER A 53 -23.02 19.74 -0.68
N ARG A 54 -22.28 18.74 -1.18
CA ARG A 54 -22.72 17.33 -1.26
C ARG A 54 -22.20 16.47 -0.11
N ILE A 55 -21.32 17.00 0.71
CA ILE A 55 -20.77 16.31 1.88
C ILE A 55 -21.78 16.48 3.02
N LEU A 56 -22.32 15.37 3.52
CA LEU A 56 -23.20 15.34 4.69
C LEU A 56 -22.35 15.44 5.97
N TRP A 57 -21.70 16.59 6.13
CA TRP A 57 -20.99 16.98 7.35
C TRP A 57 -21.56 18.31 7.82
N PRO A 58 -21.82 18.50 9.12
CA PRO A 58 -22.12 19.84 9.61
C PRO A 58 -20.87 20.71 9.43
N TYR A 59 -20.85 21.55 8.39
CA TYR A 59 -19.98 22.72 8.37
C TYR A 59 -20.36 23.59 9.58
N PRO A 60 -19.38 24.19 10.29
CA PRO A 60 -19.69 24.99 11.47
C PRO A 60 -20.49 26.22 11.04
N LEU A 61 -21.78 26.23 11.37
CA LEU A 61 -22.55 27.46 11.50
C LEU A 61 -22.18 28.06 12.86
N ASP A 62 -21.92 29.36 12.87
CA ASP A 62 -21.46 30.13 14.03
C ASP A 62 -22.25 29.83 15.30
N ASN A 63 -21.50 29.71 16.40
CA ASN A 63 -21.99 29.48 17.76
C ASN A 63 -23.16 30.40 18.13
N LYS A 64 -24.35 29.82 18.28
CA LYS A 64 -25.33 30.26 19.27
C LYS A 64 -25.78 29.08 20.11
N THR A 65 -25.53 29.25 21.39
CA THR A 65 -25.86 28.41 22.54
C THR A 65 -27.32 27.95 22.53
N GLU A 66 -27.54 26.65 22.66
CA GLU A 66 -28.73 26.12 23.34
C GLU A 66 -28.36 24.82 24.08
N SER A 67 -28.71 24.80 25.36
CA SER A 67 -28.42 23.79 26.36
C SER A 67 -29.37 22.60 26.24
N THR A 68 -28.86 21.37 26.34
CA THR A 68 -29.70 20.19 26.59
C THR A 68 -29.15 19.34 27.73
N GLU A 69 -30.06 19.06 28.66
CA GLU A 69 -29.90 18.40 29.94
C GLU A 69 -29.60 16.89 29.85
N ASN A 70 -29.04 16.39 30.95
CA ASN A 70 -28.66 15.02 31.23
C ASN A 70 -29.81 14.01 31.13
N LEU A 71 -29.51 12.83 30.58
CA LEU A 71 -30.17 11.58 30.99
C LEU A 71 -29.12 10.45 31.08
N SER A 72 -28.77 10.13 32.32
CA SER A 72 -28.01 8.95 32.70
C SER A 72 -28.95 7.78 32.94
N THR A 73 -28.78 6.67 32.21
CA THR A 73 -29.35 5.37 32.59
C THR A 73 -28.21 4.38 32.85
N GLN A 74 -27.97 4.12 34.14
CA GLN A 74 -27.24 2.96 34.61
C GLN A 74 -28.07 1.70 34.34
N THR A 75 -27.44 0.62 33.90
CA THR A 75 -28.03 -0.72 33.97
C THR A 75 -26.98 -1.68 34.51
N GLU A 76 -27.12 -2.01 35.79
CA GLU A 76 -26.42 -3.11 36.44
C GLU A 76 -26.96 -4.44 35.90
N VAL A 77 -26.08 -5.37 35.53
CA VAL A 77 -26.45 -6.75 35.20
C VAL A 77 -25.88 -7.66 36.28
N THR A 78 -26.80 -8.22 37.08
CA THR A 78 -26.54 -9.26 38.08
C THR A 78 -26.27 -10.61 37.41
N ALA A 79 -25.22 -11.29 37.86
CA ALA A 79 -24.82 -12.60 37.39
C ALA A 79 -25.48 -13.71 38.22
N ASN A 80 -26.28 -14.59 37.57
CA ASN A 80 -26.66 -15.88 38.12
C ASN A 80 -25.85 -16.99 37.45
N LYS A 81 -25.19 -17.80 38.28
CA LYS A 81 -24.55 -19.07 37.93
C LYS A 81 -25.57 -20.19 38.11
N GLU A 82 -25.68 -21.11 37.14
CA GLU A 82 -25.68 -22.55 37.41
C GLU A 82 -25.46 -23.40 36.13
N ASP A 83 -24.50 -24.32 36.30
CA ASP A 83 -24.14 -25.59 35.64
C ASP A 83 -24.18 -25.85 34.12
N GLY A 84 -23.01 -26.28 33.63
CA GLY A 84 -22.86 -27.67 33.18
C GLY A 84 -22.98 -27.98 31.68
N GLN A 85 -22.01 -27.54 30.85
CA GLN A 85 -21.40 -28.33 29.75
C GLN A 85 -20.40 -27.45 28.96
N VAL A 86 -19.10 -27.72 29.12
CA VAL A 86 -18.05 -27.03 28.36
C VAL A 86 -17.99 -27.57 26.93
N ARG A 87 -18.88 -27.07 26.06
CA ARG A 87 -18.61 -27.00 24.63
C ARG A 87 -17.79 -25.73 24.40
N LYS A 88 -16.49 -25.88 24.09
CA LYS A 88 -15.64 -24.77 23.61
C LYS A 88 -16.18 -24.24 22.26
N LYS A 89 -17.20 -23.39 22.32
CA LYS A 89 -17.55 -22.47 21.24
C LYS A 89 -16.57 -21.30 21.32
N ARG A 90 -15.52 -21.32 20.50
CA ARG A 90 -14.71 -20.13 20.23
C ARG A 90 -15.55 -19.18 19.36
N TYR A 91 -16.43 -18.41 19.99
CA TYR A 91 -16.88 -17.16 19.40
C TYR A 91 -15.81 -16.11 19.73
N LEU A 92 -15.15 -15.62 18.68
CA LEU A 92 -14.19 -14.53 18.72
C LEU A 92 -14.98 -13.23 18.98
N HIS A 93 -15.37 -12.95 20.22
CA HIS A 93 -15.90 -11.63 20.58
C HIS A 93 -14.72 -10.64 20.65
N TRP A 94 -14.55 -9.87 19.57
CA TRP A 94 -13.63 -8.75 19.52
C TRP A 94 -14.24 -7.57 20.30
N SER A 95 -13.52 -7.03 21.27
CA SER A 95 -14.04 -6.11 22.30
C SER A 95 -14.10 -4.63 21.88
N TYR A 96 -14.19 -4.33 20.57
CA TYR A 96 -14.31 -2.94 20.09
C TYR A 96 -15.56 -2.80 19.23
N PRO A 97 -16.39 -1.77 19.46
CA PRO A 97 -17.55 -1.51 18.63
C PRO A 97 -17.09 -1.12 17.22
N GLN A 98 -17.19 -2.05 16.26
CA GLN A 98 -16.99 -1.74 14.84
C GLN A 98 -18.29 -1.22 14.24
N SER A 99 -18.18 -0.39 13.19
CA SER A 99 -19.38 0.06 12.46
C SER A 99 -20.09 -1.17 11.85
N PRO A 100 -21.42 -1.30 11.96
CA PRO A 100 -22.17 -2.40 11.33
C PRO A 100 -21.93 -2.52 9.82
N ILE A 101 -21.60 -1.41 9.18
CA ILE A 101 -21.31 -1.35 7.74
C ILE A 101 -19.93 -1.91 7.46
N VAL A 102 -18.95 -1.62 8.33
CA VAL A 102 -17.63 -2.25 8.27
C VAL A 102 -17.77 -3.74 8.49
N ASP A 103 -18.54 -4.19 9.48
CA ASP A 103 -18.79 -5.62 9.70
C ASP A 103 -19.40 -6.27 8.46
N MET A 104 -20.40 -5.65 7.85
CA MET A 104 -21.00 -6.12 6.60
C MET A 104 -19.97 -6.18 5.47
N MET A 105 -19.17 -5.14 5.25
CA MET A 105 -18.10 -5.13 4.25
C MET A 105 -17.05 -6.21 4.52
N MET A 106 -16.64 -6.36 5.77
CA MET A 106 -15.60 -7.29 6.19
C MET A 106 -16.03 -8.73 6.05
N GLN A 107 -17.30 -9.06 6.29
CA GLN A 107 -17.86 -10.39 6.05
C GLN A 107 -17.65 -10.86 4.60
N THR A 108 -17.59 -9.94 3.63
CA THR A 108 -17.38 -10.29 2.21
C THR A 108 -15.92 -10.56 1.83
N ILE A 109 -14.96 -10.21 2.70
CA ILE A 109 -13.50 -10.37 2.45
C ILE A 109 -12.79 -11.18 3.53
N ALA A 110 -13.52 -11.68 4.52
CA ALA A 110 -12.99 -12.40 5.67
C ALA A 110 -12.52 -13.83 5.33
N ILE A 111 -11.41 -14.21 5.96
CA ILE A 111 -10.70 -15.48 5.76
C ILE A 111 -11.56 -16.73 6.10
N ASN A 112 -12.57 -16.59 6.97
CA ASN A 112 -13.42 -17.70 7.44
C ASN A 112 -14.85 -17.67 6.89
N TYR A 113 -15.12 -16.88 5.83
CA TYR A 113 -16.38 -17.02 5.11
C TYR A 113 -16.36 -18.32 4.30
N SER A 114 -16.85 -19.39 4.92
CA SER A 114 -17.27 -20.59 4.23
C SER A 114 -18.76 -20.42 3.94
N PRO A 115 -19.18 -20.07 2.71
CA PRO A 115 -20.57 -20.26 2.36
C PRO A 115 -20.80 -21.78 2.43
N VAL A 116 -21.71 -22.19 3.30
CA VAL A 116 -22.34 -23.50 3.17
C VAL A 116 -23.00 -23.44 1.78
N VAL A 117 -22.42 -24.16 0.81
CA VAL A 117 -22.70 -24.12 -0.64
C VAL A 117 -21.79 -23.16 -1.44
N SER A 118 -21.17 -23.71 -2.49
CA SER A 118 -20.06 -23.19 -3.32
C SER A 118 -20.30 -21.92 -4.15
N ASN A 119 -21.14 -20.99 -3.73
CA ASN A 119 -21.37 -19.74 -4.45
C ASN A 119 -21.16 -18.57 -3.48
N ASP A 120 -19.96 -17.99 -3.50
CA ASP A 120 -19.72 -16.69 -2.89
C ASP A 120 -20.65 -15.66 -3.56
N PRO A 121 -21.65 -15.11 -2.85
CA PRO A 121 -22.65 -14.22 -3.44
C PRO A 121 -22.04 -12.90 -3.95
N PHE A 122 -20.80 -12.59 -3.58
CA PHE A 122 -20.07 -11.41 -4.00
C PHE A 122 -18.98 -11.70 -5.04
N ASP A 123 -18.91 -12.92 -5.57
CA ASP A 123 -17.99 -13.23 -6.69
C ASP A 123 -18.30 -12.37 -7.93
N ILE A 124 -19.56 -11.92 -8.06
CA ILE A 124 -19.99 -10.93 -9.07
C ILE A 124 -19.28 -9.56 -8.94
N LEU A 125 -18.74 -9.23 -7.75
CA LEU A 125 -17.99 -8.00 -7.49
C LEU A 125 -16.48 -8.15 -7.72
N ARG A 126 -15.99 -9.37 -8.00
CA ARG A 126 -14.60 -9.61 -8.35
C ARG A 126 -14.38 -9.40 -9.84
N ASP A 127 -13.20 -8.91 -10.17
CA ASP A 127 -12.76 -8.86 -11.55
C ASP A 127 -12.54 -10.27 -12.11
N SER A 128 -12.74 -10.43 -13.41
CA SER A 128 -12.48 -11.69 -14.10
C SER A 128 -11.36 -11.57 -15.13
N TYR A 129 -10.60 -12.66 -15.24
CA TYR A 129 -9.48 -12.83 -16.16
C TYR A 129 -9.64 -14.15 -16.96
N PRO A 130 -10.73 -14.30 -17.74
CA PRO A 130 -10.85 -15.46 -18.63
C PRO A 130 -9.76 -15.41 -19.69
N LEU A 131 -9.37 -16.59 -20.20
CA LEU A 131 -8.51 -16.65 -21.37
C LEU A 131 -9.18 -15.96 -22.57
N PRO A 132 -8.39 -15.36 -23.49
CA PRO A 132 -8.95 -14.73 -24.68
C PRO A 132 -9.78 -15.70 -25.53
N LYS A 133 -10.77 -15.16 -26.26
CA LYS A 133 -11.67 -15.96 -27.11
C LYS A 133 -10.87 -16.87 -28.07
N GLY A 134 -11.17 -18.16 -28.02
CA GLY A 134 -10.51 -19.21 -28.81
C GLY A 134 -9.51 -20.06 -28.03
N TYR A 135 -9.35 -19.82 -26.72
CA TYR A 135 -8.47 -20.60 -25.85
C TYR A 135 -9.22 -21.10 -24.61
N ASP A 136 -9.28 -22.42 -24.43
CA ASP A 136 -9.80 -23.05 -23.22
C ASP A 136 -8.69 -23.42 -22.23
N LYS A 137 -7.44 -23.44 -22.71
CA LYS A 137 -6.24 -23.68 -21.90
C LYS A 137 -5.07 -22.78 -22.35
N PRO A 138 -4.09 -22.54 -21.47
CA PRO A 138 -2.85 -21.85 -21.85
C PRO A 138 -2.14 -22.57 -23.01
N LEU A 139 -1.36 -21.82 -23.80
CA LEU A 139 -0.40 -22.39 -24.74
C LEU A 139 0.65 -23.22 -24.00
N GLU A 140 1.25 -24.20 -24.69
CA GLU A 140 2.36 -24.99 -24.15
C GLU A 140 3.67 -24.18 -24.09
N VAL A 141 3.81 -23.20 -24.97
CA VAL A 141 5.02 -22.37 -25.12
C VAL A 141 4.66 -20.91 -25.37
N TYR A 142 5.32 -20.00 -24.64
CA TYR A 142 5.20 -18.55 -24.81
C TYR A 142 6.53 -17.91 -25.21
N ASP A 143 6.49 -16.71 -25.78
CA ASP A 143 7.71 -15.91 -25.96
C ASP A 143 8.23 -15.42 -24.61
N TYR A 144 7.33 -14.89 -23.78
CA TYR A 144 7.66 -14.43 -22.44
C TYR A 144 6.75 -15.05 -21.39
N ILE A 145 7.33 -15.38 -20.23
CA ILE A 145 6.59 -15.76 -19.04
C ILE A 145 6.93 -14.76 -17.94
N ILE A 146 5.92 -14.05 -17.45
CA ILE A 146 6.05 -13.10 -16.34
C ILE A 146 5.50 -13.77 -15.08
N VAL A 147 6.32 -13.81 -14.04
CA VAL A 147 5.98 -14.41 -12.75
C VAL A 147 5.64 -13.30 -11.76
N GLY A 148 4.35 -13.19 -11.42
CA GLY A 148 3.79 -12.16 -10.55
C GLY A 148 3.09 -11.07 -11.36
N ALA A 149 1.77 -10.93 -11.18
CA ALA A 149 0.98 -9.82 -11.71
C ALA A 149 0.98 -8.61 -10.76
N GLY A 150 2.11 -8.35 -10.10
CA GLY A 150 2.30 -7.18 -9.27
C GLY A 150 2.37 -5.88 -10.07
N THR A 151 2.81 -4.80 -9.44
CA THR A 151 2.93 -3.48 -10.08
C THR A 151 3.78 -3.53 -11.35
N SER A 152 5.03 -4.00 -11.27
CA SER A 152 5.93 -4.09 -12.43
C SER A 152 5.46 -5.14 -13.45
N GLY A 153 4.98 -6.30 -12.99
CA GLY A 153 4.50 -7.38 -13.85
C GLY A 153 3.28 -6.99 -14.69
N SER A 154 2.37 -6.19 -14.13
CA SER A 154 1.21 -5.65 -14.84
C SER A 154 1.62 -4.74 -16.00
N VAL A 155 2.59 -3.85 -15.76
CA VAL A 155 3.15 -2.95 -16.78
C VAL A 155 3.86 -3.76 -17.87
N LEU A 156 4.72 -4.70 -17.51
CA LEU A 156 5.45 -5.56 -18.45
C LEU A 156 4.50 -6.32 -19.39
N ALA A 157 3.48 -6.96 -18.83
CA ALA A 157 2.51 -7.71 -19.62
C ALA A 157 1.76 -6.81 -20.61
N ALA A 158 1.40 -5.60 -20.19
CA ALA A 158 0.80 -4.60 -21.06
C ALA A 158 1.75 -4.18 -22.18
N ARG A 159 3.00 -3.83 -21.87
CA ARG A 159 3.96 -3.32 -22.85
C ARG A 159 4.46 -4.39 -23.81
N LEU A 160 4.84 -5.57 -23.33
CA LEU A 160 5.37 -6.65 -24.17
C LEU A 160 4.34 -7.24 -25.14
N THR A 161 3.05 -6.98 -24.92
CA THR A 161 1.97 -7.44 -25.81
C THR A 161 1.53 -6.39 -26.84
N GLU A 162 2.17 -5.23 -26.88
CA GLU A 162 1.91 -4.16 -27.87
C GLU A 162 2.55 -4.44 -29.25
N ASP A 163 3.68 -5.14 -29.30
CA ASP A 163 4.54 -5.22 -30.49
C ASP A 163 3.95 -6.03 -31.65
N LYS A 164 4.48 -5.81 -32.87
CA LYS A 164 4.21 -6.61 -34.08
C LYS A 164 5.53 -7.19 -34.63
N PRO A 165 5.61 -8.51 -34.95
CA PRO A 165 4.58 -9.52 -34.70
C PRO A 165 4.37 -9.73 -33.19
N ARG A 166 3.11 -9.98 -32.81
CA ARG A 166 2.66 -10.02 -31.41
C ARG A 166 3.32 -11.17 -30.65
N ALA A 167 4.31 -10.85 -29.81
CA ALA A 167 4.88 -11.82 -28.86
C ALA A 167 3.78 -12.37 -27.94
N THR A 168 3.82 -13.67 -27.66
CA THR A 168 2.90 -14.30 -26.71
C THR A 168 3.43 -14.19 -25.29
N VAL A 169 2.57 -13.71 -24.37
CA VAL A 169 2.89 -13.50 -22.96
C VAL A 169 1.96 -14.31 -22.08
N LEU A 170 2.55 -15.06 -21.16
CA LEU A 170 1.85 -15.65 -20.03
C LEU A 170 2.19 -14.89 -18.75
N LEU A 171 1.17 -14.37 -18.08
CA LEU A 171 1.30 -13.73 -16.76
C LEU A 171 0.70 -14.66 -15.70
N LEU A 172 1.53 -15.08 -14.74
CA LEU A 172 1.15 -15.99 -13.66
C LEU A 172 1.06 -15.24 -12.33
N GLU A 173 -0.08 -15.29 -11.65
CA GLU A 173 -0.31 -14.65 -10.35
C GLU A 173 -0.82 -15.65 -9.33
N ALA A 174 -0.22 -15.66 -8.12
CA ALA A 174 -0.61 -16.57 -7.05
C ALA A 174 -1.91 -16.14 -6.33
N GLY A 175 -2.24 -14.86 -6.38
CA GLY A 175 -3.42 -14.27 -5.76
C GLY A 175 -4.68 -14.29 -6.63
N LYS A 176 -5.76 -13.83 -6.00
CA LYS A 176 -7.08 -13.67 -6.62
C LYS A 176 -7.15 -12.37 -7.45
N PRO A 177 -8.11 -12.26 -8.39
CA PRO A 177 -8.50 -10.96 -8.94
C PRO A 177 -8.88 -9.97 -7.83
N GLU A 178 -8.68 -8.68 -8.08
CA GLU A 178 -9.19 -7.63 -7.18
C GLU A 178 -10.72 -7.53 -7.22
N MET A 179 -11.30 -6.76 -6.29
CA MET A 179 -12.75 -6.62 -6.13
C MET A 179 -13.16 -5.19 -5.82
N LEU A 180 -14.44 -4.86 -5.97
CA LEU A 180 -14.95 -3.49 -5.76
C LEU A 180 -14.56 -2.88 -4.40
N LEU A 181 -14.53 -3.66 -3.31
CA LEU A 181 -14.15 -3.13 -1.99
C LEU A 181 -12.68 -2.71 -1.90
N SER A 182 -11.82 -3.31 -2.72
CA SER A 182 -10.42 -2.87 -2.82
C SER A 182 -10.30 -1.49 -3.45
N ASP A 183 -11.33 -1.02 -4.15
CA ASP A 183 -11.36 0.32 -4.76
C ASP A 183 -11.48 1.42 -3.70
N ILE A 184 -11.98 1.12 -2.50
CA ILE A 184 -12.29 2.09 -1.44
C ILE A 184 -11.01 2.45 -0.67
N PRO A 185 -10.49 3.68 -0.77
CA PRO A 185 -9.27 4.08 -0.08
C PRO A 185 -9.28 3.92 1.44
N ALA A 186 -10.38 4.28 2.11
CA ALA A 186 -10.50 4.21 3.57
C ALA A 186 -10.39 2.77 4.12
N LEU A 187 -10.66 1.74 3.31
CA LEU A 187 -10.60 0.34 3.75
C LEU A 187 -9.19 -0.27 3.70
N THR A 188 -8.17 0.50 3.31
CA THR A 188 -6.79 0.00 3.18
C THR A 188 -6.26 -0.76 4.42
N PRO A 189 -6.46 -0.29 5.67
CA PRO A 189 -6.02 -1.03 6.86
C PRO A 189 -6.70 -2.40 7.04
N TYR A 190 -7.92 -2.55 6.53
CA TYR A 190 -8.67 -3.79 6.60
C TYR A 190 -8.21 -4.82 5.57
N LEU A 191 -7.87 -4.38 4.35
CA LEU A 191 -7.35 -5.26 3.29
C LEU A 191 -6.10 -6.04 3.74
N LYS A 192 -5.28 -5.42 4.59
CA LYS A 192 -4.06 -6.03 5.19
C LYS A 192 -4.37 -7.21 6.12
N GLN A 193 -5.63 -7.49 6.43
CA GLN A 193 -6.07 -8.61 7.28
C GLN A 193 -6.78 -9.73 6.50
N THR A 194 -6.77 -9.67 5.17
CA THR A 194 -7.51 -10.58 4.30
C THR A 194 -6.58 -11.50 3.51
N GLU A 195 -7.15 -12.39 2.69
CA GLU A 195 -6.38 -13.24 1.78
C GLU A 195 -5.70 -12.48 0.63
N TYR A 196 -6.01 -11.18 0.45
CA TYR A 196 -5.35 -10.29 -0.49
C TYR A 196 -3.93 -9.91 -0.08
N VAL A 197 -3.43 -10.42 1.05
CA VAL A 197 -2.04 -10.27 1.44
C VAL A 197 -1.35 -11.59 1.75
N TRP A 198 -0.06 -11.65 1.43
CA TRP A 198 0.89 -12.56 2.04
C TRP A 198 1.20 -12.06 3.46
N PRO A 199 0.94 -12.86 4.50
CA PRO A 199 1.10 -12.41 5.88
C PRO A 199 2.54 -12.59 6.40
N TYR A 200 3.54 -12.13 5.64
CA TYR A 200 4.93 -12.28 6.06
C TYR A 200 5.18 -11.55 7.38
N THR A 201 6.04 -12.16 8.19
CA THR A 201 6.43 -11.65 9.51
C THR A 201 7.92 -11.88 9.65
N MET A 202 8.66 -10.88 10.13
CA MET A 202 10.10 -10.99 10.39
C MET A 202 10.37 -12.03 11.47
N GLU A 203 11.56 -12.61 11.49
CA GLU A 203 12.01 -13.40 12.63
C GLU A 203 12.10 -12.52 13.88
N HIS A 204 12.04 -13.13 15.07
CA HIS A 204 12.22 -12.38 16.31
C HIS A 204 13.62 -11.75 16.35
N GLN A 205 13.69 -10.47 16.69
CA GLN A 205 14.94 -9.74 16.82
C GLN A 205 14.92 -8.91 18.12
N PRO A 206 15.97 -8.97 18.94
CA PRO A 206 15.99 -8.24 20.20
C PRO A 206 15.98 -6.73 19.96
N GLY A 207 15.22 -6.01 20.78
CA GLY A 207 15.24 -4.54 20.79
C GLY A 207 14.37 -3.85 19.74
N VAL A 208 13.53 -4.58 18.99
CA VAL A 208 12.63 -4.00 17.97
C VAL A 208 11.26 -4.68 17.99
N CYS A 209 10.22 -3.96 17.58
CA CYS A 209 8.84 -4.44 17.53
C CYS A 209 8.35 -5.07 18.85
N LEU A 210 8.85 -4.57 20.00
CA LEU A 210 8.63 -5.17 21.33
C LEU A 210 7.14 -5.19 21.73
N GLY A 211 6.34 -4.29 21.17
CA GLY A 211 4.91 -4.18 21.40
C GLY A 211 4.04 -4.99 20.44
N SER A 212 4.64 -5.66 19.44
CA SER A 212 3.94 -6.47 18.44
C SER A 212 3.70 -7.90 18.91
N ASP A 213 2.75 -8.59 18.28
CA ASP A 213 2.51 -10.01 18.52
C ASP A 213 3.79 -10.82 18.26
N GLU A 214 4.10 -11.77 19.17
CA GLU A 214 5.35 -12.55 19.18
C GLU A 214 6.64 -11.70 19.21
N GLN A 215 6.54 -10.38 19.43
CA GLN A 215 7.64 -9.41 19.28
C GLN A 215 8.29 -9.47 17.89
N ARG A 216 7.46 -9.59 16.84
CA ARG A 216 7.93 -9.70 15.47
C ARG A 216 7.31 -8.62 14.60
N CYS A 217 8.13 -8.00 13.76
CA CYS A 217 7.65 -6.97 12.85
C CYS A 217 6.80 -7.59 11.73
N TYR A 218 5.57 -7.11 11.58
CA TYR A 218 4.69 -7.56 10.51
C TYR A 218 5.00 -6.85 9.18
N SER A 219 5.00 -7.60 8.09
CA SER A 219 5.41 -7.12 6.76
C SER A 219 4.49 -7.69 5.67
N PRO A 220 3.21 -7.30 5.63
CA PRO A 220 2.27 -7.82 4.65
C PRO A 220 2.64 -7.39 3.23
N ARG A 221 2.37 -8.25 2.24
CA ARG A 221 2.55 -7.92 0.82
C ARG A 221 1.30 -8.29 0.03
N GLY A 222 0.89 -7.46 -0.93
CA GLY A 222 -0.28 -7.78 -1.75
C GLY A 222 -0.15 -9.13 -2.50
N LYS A 223 -1.22 -9.91 -2.47
CA LYS A 223 -1.43 -11.22 -3.09
C LYS A 223 -2.71 -11.16 -3.93
N ALA A 224 -2.63 -10.46 -5.06
CA ALA A 224 -3.71 -10.31 -6.02
C ALA A 224 -3.18 -9.91 -7.40
N VAL A 225 -4.03 -9.96 -8.42
CA VAL A 225 -3.74 -9.31 -9.70
C VAL A 225 -3.68 -7.79 -9.47
N GLY A 226 -2.52 -7.19 -9.73
CA GLY A 226 -2.14 -5.83 -9.32
C GLY A 226 -1.16 -5.81 -8.13
N GLY A 227 -1.02 -6.92 -7.42
CA GLY A 227 -0.11 -7.12 -6.29
C GLY A 227 -0.32 -6.11 -5.17
N THR A 228 0.79 -5.53 -4.68
CA THR A 228 0.74 -4.58 -3.56
C THR A 228 -0.01 -3.28 -3.90
N SER A 229 -0.18 -2.92 -5.19
CA SER A 229 -0.99 -1.74 -5.56
C SER A 229 -2.48 -1.85 -5.20
N VAL A 230 -2.99 -3.07 -4.98
CA VAL A 230 -4.37 -3.33 -4.55
C VAL A 230 -4.59 -3.02 -3.06
N VAL A 231 -3.53 -3.07 -2.26
CA VAL A 231 -3.61 -2.99 -0.78
C VAL A 231 -2.74 -1.87 -0.18
N ASN A 232 -2.07 -1.07 -1.01
CA ASN A 232 -1.22 0.04 -0.55
C ASN A 232 -2.03 1.28 -0.18
N ASP A 233 -1.38 2.30 0.38
CA ASP A 233 -2.01 3.58 0.72
C ASP A 233 -2.04 4.57 -0.49
N MET A 234 -1.82 4.07 -1.72
CA MET A 234 -1.88 4.80 -3.00
C MET A 234 -0.94 6.01 -3.17
N ILE A 235 -0.10 6.32 -2.20
CA ILE A 235 0.78 7.48 -2.24
C ILE A 235 1.72 7.40 -3.44
N TYR A 236 1.76 8.48 -4.22
CA TYR A 236 2.60 8.63 -5.39
C TYR A 236 3.79 9.52 -5.08
N SER A 237 4.98 8.92 -5.02
CA SER A 237 6.24 9.66 -5.03
C SER A 237 7.33 8.97 -5.84
N ARG A 238 8.27 9.76 -6.38
CA ARG A 238 9.28 9.31 -7.35
C ARG A 238 10.71 9.19 -6.79
N GLY A 239 10.94 9.60 -5.55
CA GLY A 239 12.29 9.84 -5.04
C GLY A 239 12.87 11.18 -5.51
N ARG A 240 14.05 11.53 -5.03
CA ARG A 240 14.79 12.72 -5.47
C ARG A 240 15.68 12.41 -6.67
N PRO A 241 16.00 13.39 -7.53
CA PRO A 241 16.96 13.18 -8.62
C PRO A 241 18.28 12.55 -8.17
N GLN A 242 18.82 13.05 -7.05
CA GLN A 242 20.08 12.60 -6.51
C GLN A 242 20.05 11.12 -6.05
N ASP A 243 18.88 10.57 -5.69
CA ASP A 243 18.76 9.14 -5.35
C ASP A 243 19.10 8.27 -6.56
N TRP A 244 18.56 8.64 -7.72
CA TRP A 244 18.75 7.95 -9.00
C TRP A 244 20.13 8.18 -9.58
N ASP A 245 20.63 9.41 -9.51
CA ASP A 245 21.98 9.74 -9.97
C ASP A 245 23.05 8.99 -9.19
N ARG A 246 22.82 8.72 -7.90
CA ARG A 246 23.70 7.85 -7.09
C ARG A 246 23.65 6.40 -7.54
N ILE A 247 22.46 5.87 -7.88
CA ILE A 247 22.34 4.52 -8.45
C ILE A 247 23.14 4.43 -9.75
N ALA A 248 23.07 5.45 -10.61
CA ALA A 248 23.86 5.50 -11.83
C ALA A 248 25.37 5.61 -11.55
N ALA A 249 25.77 6.46 -10.59
CA ALA A 249 27.15 6.63 -10.17
C ALA A 249 27.77 5.37 -9.55
N ASP A 250 26.95 4.48 -8.96
CA ASP A 250 27.37 3.14 -8.52
C ASP A 250 27.71 2.18 -9.68
N GLY A 251 27.68 2.65 -10.95
CA GLY A 251 28.01 1.88 -12.15
C GLY A 251 26.79 1.33 -12.91
N ASN A 252 25.58 1.72 -12.53
CA ASN A 252 24.34 1.28 -13.17
C ASN A 252 23.92 2.26 -14.28
N TYR A 253 24.54 2.16 -15.44
CA TYR A 253 24.21 3.00 -16.60
C TYR A 253 22.71 2.97 -16.95
N GLY A 254 22.17 4.07 -17.46
CA GLY A 254 20.75 4.15 -17.79
C GLY A 254 19.87 4.54 -16.60
N TRP A 255 20.35 4.55 -15.36
CA TRP A 255 19.52 4.75 -14.17
C TRP A 255 19.60 6.14 -13.54
N SER A 256 20.21 7.12 -14.22
CA SER A 256 20.21 8.51 -13.76
C SER A 256 18.79 9.08 -13.80
N TYR A 257 18.53 10.15 -13.03
CA TYR A 257 17.21 10.76 -12.99
C TYR A 257 16.74 11.23 -14.38
N GLU A 258 17.65 11.81 -15.17
CA GLU A 258 17.37 12.24 -16.54
C GLU A 258 16.91 11.08 -17.42
N GLU A 259 17.57 9.92 -17.31
CA GLU A 259 17.26 8.73 -18.12
C GLU A 259 15.99 8.01 -17.67
N ILE A 260 15.60 8.12 -16.40
CA ILE A 260 14.40 7.45 -15.87
C ILE A 260 13.14 8.33 -15.85
N LEU A 261 13.28 9.66 -15.83
CA LEU A 261 12.16 10.60 -15.82
C LEU A 261 11.18 10.40 -17.00
N PRO A 262 11.63 10.10 -18.24
CA PRO A 262 10.73 9.79 -19.34
C PRO A 262 9.80 8.61 -19.05
N TYR A 263 10.26 7.57 -18.36
CA TYR A 263 9.44 6.41 -18.00
C TYR A 263 8.42 6.74 -16.91
N TYR A 264 8.77 7.59 -15.93
CA TYR A 264 7.80 8.15 -14.99
C TYR A 264 6.70 8.94 -15.72
N LYS A 265 7.08 9.82 -16.65
CA LYS A 265 6.14 10.65 -17.43
C LYS A 265 5.26 9.81 -18.35
N LYS A 266 5.79 8.71 -18.91
CA LYS A 266 5.08 7.82 -19.83
C LYS A 266 3.84 7.21 -19.17
N SER A 267 3.96 6.71 -17.95
CA SER A 267 2.84 6.09 -17.23
C SER A 267 1.96 7.10 -16.50
N GLU A 268 2.50 8.28 -16.14
CA GLU A 268 1.78 9.28 -15.34
C GLU A 268 0.72 10.03 -16.17
N ARG A 269 -0.49 10.13 -15.59
CA ARG A 269 -1.52 11.10 -15.95
C ARG A 269 -1.78 11.99 -14.76
N CYS A 270 -1.02 13.08 -14.65
CA CYS A 270 -1.22 14.01 -13.56
C CYS A 270 -2.45 14.89 -13.82
N GLU A 271 -3.34 15.00 -12.84
CA GLU A 271 -4.57 15.82 -12.88
C GLU A 271 -4.47 17.06 -11.99
N LEU A 272 -3.28 17.33 -11.43
CA LEU A 272 -3.06 18.47 -10.54
C LEU A 272 -3.03 19.78 -11.33
N LYS A 273 -4.13 20.55 -11.26
CA LYS A 273 -4.32 21.84 -11.96
C LYS A 273 -3.18 22.82 -11.71
N LYS A 274 -2.72 22.97 -10.46
CA LYS A 274 -1.64 23.89 -10.05
C LYS A 274 -0.33 23.64 -10.83
N TYR A 275 -0.08 22.39 -11.22
CA TYR A 275 1.16 21.98 -11.86
C TYR A 275 0.98 21.65 -13.34
N LYS A 276 -0.11 22.08 -13.99
CA LYS A 276 -0.47 21.71 -15.38
C LYS A 276 0.69 21.88 -16.37
N ASN A 277 1.45 22.97 -16.24
CA ASN A 277 2.57 23.31 -17.14
C ASN A 277 3.95 22.81 -16.65
N ALA A 278 4.00 22.00 -15.59
CA ALA A 278 5.26 21.49 -15.06
C ALA A 278 5.90 20.49 -16.06
N PRO A 279 7.14 20.72 -16.55
CA PRO A 279 7.75 19.92 -17.61
C PRO A 279 8.12 18.51 -17.17
N TYR A 280 8.24 18.30 -15.86
CA TYR A 280 8.59 17.03 -15.22
C TYR A 280 7.36 16.15 -14.93
N ARG A 281 6.16 16.48 -15.44
CA ARG A 281 4.91 15.70 -15.23
C ARG A 281 4.41 15.06 -16.52
N GLY A 282 3.93 13.83 -16.42
CA GLY A 282 3.17 13.14 -17.47
C GLY A 282 1.69 13.50 -17.45
N ARG A 283 1.02 13.42 -18.60
CA ARG A 283 -0.42 13.73 -18.76
C ARG A 283 -1.20 12.68 -19.55
N ASP A 284 -0.53 11.87 -20.34
CA ASP A 284 -1.19 10.98 -21.29
C ASP A 284 -1.16 9.51 -20.86
N GLY A 285 -0.46 9.20 -19.77
CA GLY A 285 -0.29 7.84 -19.28
C GLY A 285 -1.55 7.21 -18.71
N GLU A 286 -1.46 5.93 -18.34
CA GLU A 286 -2.57 5.14 -17.81
C GLU A 286 -2.78 5.33 -16.30
N LEU A 287 -1.76 5.78 -15.57
CA LEU A 287 -1.76 5.89 -14.12
C LEU A 287 -2.09 7.32 -13.69
N THR A 288 -3.36 7.56 -13.32
CA THR A 288 -3.80 8.84 -12.78
C THR A 288 -3.06 9.20 -11.49
N VAL A 289 -2.69 10.48 -11.38
CA VAL A 289 -2.12 11.10 -10.18
C VAL A 289 -2.94 12.33 -9.85
N GLU A 290 -3.75 12.23 -8.80
CA GLU A 290 -4.60 13.30 -8.28
C GLU A 290 -4.31 13.54 -6.79
N ASN A 291 -4.83 14.62 -6.23
CA ASN A 291 -4.86 14.77 -4.79
C ASN A 291 -6.09 14.03 -4.25
N VAL A 292 -6.06 13.63 -2.97
CA VAL A 292 -7.25 13.12 -2.29
C VAL A 292 -8.39 14.15 -2.40
N PRO A 293 -9.60 13.74 -2.85
CA PRO A 293 -10.75 14.63 -3.00
C PRO A 293 -11.19 15.31 -1.70
N PHE A 294 -11.28 14.55 -0.61
CA PHE A 294 -11.65 15.06 0.71
C PHE A 294 -10.42 15.44 1.54
N ARG A 295 -10.53 16.52 2.33
CA ARG A 295 -9.51 16.94 3.29
C ARG A 295 -10.13 17.53 4.56
N THR A 296 -9.56 17.20 5.72
CA THR A 296 -9.81 17.87 7.00
C THR A 296 -9.11 19.22 7.04
N GLY A 297 -9.47 20.07 8.01
CA GLY A 297 -8.72 21.31 8.26
C GLY A 297 -7.30 21.08 8.82
N LEU A 298 -7.01 19.88 9.37
CA LEU A 298 -5.71 19.54 9.94
C LEU A 298 -4.59 19.57 8.90
N VAL A 299 -4.91 19.27 7.63
CA VAL A 299 -3.94 19.35 6.53
C VAL A 299 -3.41 20.78 6.35
N GLU A 300 -4.26 21.80 6.50
CA GLU A 300 -3.84 23.20 6.36
C GLU A 300 -2.99 23.63 7.55
N ALA A 301 -3.34 23.18 8.76
CA ALA A 301 -2.51 23.40 9.95
C ALA A 301 -1.12 22.78 9.77
N PHE A 302 -1.03 21.55 9.27
CA PHE A 302 0.24 20.88 8.98
C PHE A 302 1.09 21.63 7.95
N LEU A 303 0.49 22.04 6.82
CA LEU A 303 1.21 22.77 5.78
C LEU A 303 1.62 24.18 6.26
N ALA A 304 0.78 24.86 7.03
CA ALA A 304 1.08 26.16 7.62
C ALA A 304 2.19 26.08 8.66
N ALA A 305 2.17 25.05 9.53
CA ALA A 305 3.21 24.78 10.51
C ALA A 305 4.55 24.49 9.81
N GLY A 306 4.53 23.71 8.73
CA GLY A 306 5.69 23.52 7.86
C GLY A 306 6.28 24.85 7.38
N ARG A 307 5.45 25.75 6.83
CA ARG A 307 5.88 27.08 6.36
C ARG A 307 6.46 27.94 7.48
N LEU A 308 5.84 27.93 8.67
CA LEU A 308 6.34 28.63 9.87
C LEU A 308 7.77 28.19 10.22
N HIS A 309 8.07 26.90 10.04
CA HIS A 309 9.39 26.32 10.27
C HIS A 309 10.28 26.28 9.02
N GLY A 310 10.01 27.14 8.03
CA GLY A 310 10.83 27.32 6.84
C GLY A 310 10.73 26.17 5.82
N LYS A 311 9.68 25.35 5.88
CA LYS A 311 9.39 24.28 4.91
C LYS A 311 8.28 24.71 3.96
N PRO A 312 8.58 25.09 2.71
CA PRO A 312 7.58 25.62 1.79
C PRO A 312 6.58 24.55 1.37
N THR A 313 5.40 24.98 0.93
CA THR A 313 4.42 24.08 0.31
C THR A 313 4.69 23.91 -1.18
N VAL A 314 5.09 22.72 -1.61
CA VAL A 314 5.65 22.42 -2.92
C VAL A 314 4.97 21.22 -3.58
N ASP A 315 5.23 21.00 -4.87
CA ASP A 315 5.10 19.68 -5.45
C ASP A 315 6.30 18.86 -4.98
N TYR A 316 6.11 17.93 -4.05
CA TYR A 316 7.22 17.11 -3.53
C TYR A 316 7.81 16.16 -4.58
N ASN A 317 7.13 15.98 -5.72
CA ASN A 317 7.66 15.28 -6.89
C ASN A 317 8.43 16.19 -7.87
N SER A 318 8.56 17.49 -7.55
CA SER A 318 9.44 18.42 -8.29
C SER A 318 10.91 18.04 -8.08
N PRO A 319 11.74 18.04 -9.13
CA PRO A 319 13.18 17.77 -9.00
C PRO A 319 13.92 18.82 -8.16
N ASP A 320 13.39 20.05 -8.05
CA ASP A 320 14.15 21.19 -7.54
C ASP A 320 13.78 21.60 -6.11
N HIS A 321 12.62 21.18 -5.62
CA HIS A 321 12.07 21.70 -4.38
C HIS A 321 11.85 20.62 -3.32
N LEU A 322 12.34 20.89 -2.11
CA LEU A 322 12.10 20.11 -0.91
C LEU A 322 11.11 20.84 -0.02
N GLY A 323 10.12 20.14 0.52
CA GLY A 323 9.12 20.76 1.38
C GLY A 323 7.92 19.87 1.64
N PHE A 324 6.81 20.52 1.97
CA PHE A 324 5.57 19.87 2.37
C PHE A 324 4.56 19.97 1.24
N GLY A 325 3.63 19.03 1.13
CA GLY A 325 2.61 19.08 0.10
C GLY A 325 1.43 18.18 0.39
N TYR A 326 0.30 18.49 -0.21
CA TYR A 326 -0.85 17.57 -0.20
C TYR A 326 -0.44 16.23 -0.80
N VAL A 327 -0.94 15.15 -0.21
CA VAL A 327 -0.65 13.82 -0.70
C VAL A 327 -1.22 13.65 -2.10
N GLN A 328 -0.37 13.17 -3.01
CA GLN A 328 -0.76 12.80 -4.36
C GLN A 328 -0.93 11.28 -4.38
N THR A 329 -1.99 10.81 -5.01
CA THR A 329 -2.39 9.41 -4.97
C THR A 329 -2.63 8.83 -6.35
N ASN A 330 -2.43 7.53 -6.48
CA ASN A 330 -2.93 6.74 -7.61
C ASN A 330 -4.41 6.43 -7.42
N GLN A 331 -5.23 7.46 -7.55
CA GLN A 331 -6.68 7.39 -7.60
C GLN A 331 -7.19 7.91 -8.94
N ASN A 332 -8.38 7.47 -9.34
CA ASN A 332 -9.12 8.02 -10.46
C ASN A 332 -10.52 8.38 -9.99
N LYS A 333 -10.77 9.67 -9.76
CA LYS A 333 -12.01 10.18 -9.18
C LYS A 333 -12.32 9.51 -7.84
N GLY A 334 -11.37 9.52 -6.90
CA GLY A 334 -11.60 9.00 -5.55
C GLY A 334 -11.64 7.46 -5.40
N HIS A 335 -11.50 6.72 -6.50
CA HIS A 335 -11.35 5.26 -6.49
C HIS A 335 -9.88 4.89 -6.64
N ARG A 336 -9.42 3.86 -5.92
CA ARG A 336 -8.08 3.29 -6.12
C ARG A 336 -7.87 2.87 -7.57
N LEU A 337 -6.74 3.30 -8.14
CA LEU A 337 -6.27 2.86 -9.43
C LEU A 337 -5.06 1.92 -9.25
N SER A 338 -5.34 0.61 -9.17
CA SER A 338 -4.33 -0.44 -9.11
C SER A 338 -3.54 -0.52 -10.43
N ALA A 339 -2.36 -1.16 -10.39
CA ALA A 339 -1.60 -1.44 -11.60
C ALA A 339 -2.36 -2.36 -12.57
N ALA A 340 -3.18 -3.28 -12.05
CA ALA A 340 -4.00 -4.15 -12.88
C ALA A 340 -5.10 -3.37 -13.62
N LYS A 341 -5.79 -2.44 -12.94
CA LYS A 341 -6.77 -1.55 -13.58
C LYS A 341 -6.14 -0.61 -14.60
N ALA A 342 -4.98 -0.05 -14.30
CA ALA A 342 -4.30 0.86 -15.22
C ALA A 342 -3.77 0.12 -16.48
N PHE A 343 -3.11 -1.03 -16.31
CA PHE A 343 -2.34 -1.65 -17.38
C PHE A 343 -2.93 -2.95 -17.93
N LEU A 344 -3.57 -3.79 -17.10
CA LEU A 344 -4.11 -5.07 -17.55
C LEU A 344 -5.55 -4.97 -18.05
N HIS A 345 -6.42 -4.25 -17.35
CA HIS A 345 -7.85 -4.16 -17.71
C HIS A 345 -8.10 -3.66 -19.14
N PRO A 346 -7.39 -2.63 -19.64
CA PRO A 346 -7.56 -2.18 -21.02
C PRO A 346 -7.10 -3.21 -22.05
N HIS A 347 -6.33 -4.23 -21.65
CA HIS A 347 -5.56 -5.09 -22.54
C HIS A 347 -5.81 -6.59 -22.35
N LYS A 348 -6.52 -7.01 -21.31
CA LYS A 348 -6.79 -8.43 -20.96
C LYS A 348 -7.55 -9.23 -22.03
N ARG A 349 -8.08 -8.56 -23.06
CA ARG A 349 -8.74 -9.20 -24.21
C ARG A 349 -7.80 -9.46 -25.39
N ARG A 350 -6.53 -9.02 -25.32
CA ARG A 350 -5.52 -9.28 -26.36
C ARG A 350 -5.28 -10.79 -26.47
N LYS A 351 -5.39 -11.34 -27.69
CA LYS A 351 -5.22 -12.79 -27.93
C LYS A 351 -3.83 -13.33 -27.55
N ASN A 352 -2.82 -12.48 -27.51
CA ASN A 352 -1.44 -12.83 -27.16
C ASN A 352 -1.09 -12.58 -25.69
N LEU A 353 -2.06 -12.20 -24.85
CA LEU A 353 -1.89 -12.02 -23.41
C LEU A 353 -2.76 -13.02 -22.66
N HIS A 354 -2.15 -14.01 -22.01
CA HIS A 354 -2.85 -14.95 -21.14
C HIS A 354 -2.52 -14.60 -19.69
N ILE A 355 -3.55 -14.37 -18.87
CA ILE A 355 -3.40 -14.05 -17.45
C ILE A 355 -4.01 -15.20 -16.66
N LEU A 356 -3.20 -15.87 -15.84
CA LEU A 356 -3.66 -16.92 -14.94
C LEU A 356 -3.55 -16.45 -13.50
N THR A 357 -4.71 -16.33 -12.85
CA THR A 357 -4.82 -16.12 -11.42
C THR A 357 -4.74 -17.44 -10.67
N GLU A 358 -4.47 -17.34 -9.36
CA GLU A 358 -4.33 -18.48 -8.44
C GLU A 358 -3.35 -19.55 -8.95
N ALA A 359 -2.32 -19.11 -9.67
CA ALA A 359 -1.25 -19.90 -10.26
C ALA A 359 0.07 -19.54 -9.58
N ARG A 360 0.45 -20.29 -8.54
CA ARG A 360 1.69 -20.04 -7.79
C ARG A 360 2.87 -20.72 -8.46
N VAL A 361 3.79 -19.95 -9.01
CA VAL A 361 5.07 -20.46 -9.51
C VAL A 361 5.90 -20.99 -8.34
N THR A 362 6.48 -22.18 -8.51
CA THR A 362 7.27 -22.86 -7.48
C THR A 362 8.73 -23.03 -7.86
N LYS A 363 9.05 -23.01 -9.17
CA LYS A 363 10.42 -23.20 -9.65
C LYS A 363 10.60 -22.64 -11.06
N VAL A 364 11.76 -22.02 -11.31
CA VAL A 364 12.27 -21.77 -12.67
C VAL A 364 13.11 -22.98 -13.08
N VAL A 365 12.80 -23.56 -14.24
CA VAL A 365 13.51 -24.71 -14.78
C VAL A 365 14.65 -24.22 -15.66
N ILE A 366 15.87 -24.65 -15.31
CA ILE A 366 17.12 -24.21 -15.92
C ILE A 366 17.87 -25.44 -16.42
N GLU A 367 18.37 -25.37 -17.65
CA GLU A 367 19.25 -26.39 -18.22
C GLU A 367 20.63 -26.30 -17.54
N PRO A 368 21.10 -27.34 -16.83
CA PRO A 368 22.36 -27.26 -16.08
C PRO A 368 23.61 -27.02 -16.95
N GLN A 369 23.58 -27.47 -18.21
CA GLN A 369 24.75 -27.45 -19.10
C GLN A 369 25.06 -26.05 -19.64
N ASN A 370 24.04 -25.32 -20.10
CA ASN A 370 24.18 -23.98 -20.69
C ASN A 370 23.63 -22.87 -19.78
N LYS A 371 23.06 -23.22 -18.61
CA LYS A 371 22.43 -22.31 -17.66
C LYS A 371 21.34 -21.43 -18.28
N ARG A 372 20.57 -21.97 -19.22
CA ARG A 372 19.42 -21.29 -19.82
C ARG A 372 18.12 -21.62 -19.08
N ALA A 373 17.40 -20.59 -18.65
CA ALA A 373 16.04 -20.73 -18.14
C ALA A 373 15.05 -20.90 -19.31
N TYR A 374 14.24 -21.97 -19.30
CA TYR A 374 13.41 -22.33 -20.45
C TYR A 374 11.98 -22.76 -20.10
N ALA A 375 11.66 -22.95 -18.82
CA ALA A 375 10.29 -23.23 -18.37
C ALA A 375 10.07 -22.78 -16.92
N VAL A 376 8.82 -22.68 -16.52
CA VAL A 376 8.45 -22.55 -15.10
C VAL A 376 7.50 -23.66 -14.69
N GLU A 377 7.65 -24.12 -13.45
CA GLU A 377 6.69 -24.99 -12.77
C GLU A 377 5.78 -24.13 -11.90
N TYR A 378 4.48 -24.39 -11.96
CA TYR A 378 3.49 -23.69 -11.13
C TYR A 378 2.39 -24.64 -10.64
N LEU A 379 1.77 -24.28 -9.53
CA LEU A 379 0.61 -24.96 -8.97
C LEU A 379 -0.64 -24.13 -9.24
N LYS A 380 -1.66 -24.76 -9.85
CA LYS A 380 -3.01 -24.19 -9.98
C LYS A 380 -4.03 -25.28 -9.68
N ASN A 381 -5.03 -24.98 -8.85
CA ASN A 381 -6.04 -25.96 -8.40
C ASN A 381 -5.40 -27.25 -7.85
N HIS A 382 -4.32 -27.12 -7.08
CA HIS A 382 -3.52 -28.23 -6.54
C HIS A 382 -2.87 -29.15 -7.58
N ILE A 383 -2.90 -28.79 -8.86
CA ILE A 383 -2.27 -29.54 -9.94
C ILE A 383 -0.98 -28.82 -10.34
N LYS A 384 0.13 -29.56 -10.30
CA LYS A 384 1.43 -29.06 -10.79
C LYS A 384 1.42 -29.06 -12.31
N GLN A 385 1.79 -27.93 -12.90
CA GLN A 385 1.88 -27.74 -14.35
C GLN A 385 3.25 -27.16 -14.71
N THR A 386 3.68 -27.39 -15.95
CA THR A 386 4.92 -26.83 -16.50
C THR A 386 4.60 -26.13 -17.81
N VAL A 387 5.18 -24.97 -18.03
CA VAL A 387 4.99 -24.19 -19.27
C VAL A 387 6.35 -23.68 -19.76
N ARG A 388 6.58 -23.79 -21.07
CA ARG A 388 7.87 -23.48 -21.70
C ARG A 388 7.93 -22.02 -22.16
N CYS A 389 9.13 -21.47 -22.17
CA CYS A 389 9.44 -20.13 -22.64
C CYS A 389 10.44 -20.19 -23.80
N ARG A 390 10.19 -19.44 -24.87
CA ARG A 390 11.12 -19.32 -26.02
C ARG A 390 12.19 -18.29 -25.74
N ARG A 391 11.83 -17.11 -25.24
CA ARG A 391 12.74 -15.96 -25.11
C ARG A 391 13.23 -15.83 -23.68
N GLU A 392 12.41 -15.24 -22.80
CA GLU A 392 12.81 -14.89 -21.44
C GLU A 392 11.72 -15.17 -20.39
N ILE A 393 12.15 -15.66 -19.23
CA ILE A 393 11.35 -15.72 -18.01
C ILE A 393 11.68 -14.47 -17.19
N ILE A 394 10.65 -13.77 -16.73
CA ILE A 394 10.78 -12.47 -16.06
C ILE A 394 10.14 -12.57 -14.68
N LEU A 395 10.94 -12.41 -13.63
CA LEU A 395 10.44 -12.42 -12.25
C LEU A 395 10.00 -11.01 -11.86
N SER A 396 8.72 -10.87 -11.52
CA SER A 396 8.09 -9.66 -10.99
C SER A 396 7.26 -9.99 -9.74
N ALA A 397 7.71 -10.97 -8.97
CA ALA A 397 7.04 -11.47 -7.76
C ALA A 397 7.30 -10.57 -6.54
N GLY A 398 8.14 -9.55 -6.68
CA GLY A 398 8.44 -8.55 -5.66
C GLY A 398 9.64 -8.93 -4.77
N PRO A 399 10.01 -8.01 -3.85
CA PRO A 399 11.25 -8.06 -3.08
C PRO A 399 11.38 -9.23 -2.10
N ILE A 400 10.33 -10.01 -1.89
CA ILE A 400 10.36 -11.19 -1.02
C ILE A 400 10.25 -12.47 -1.84
N ALA A 401 9.31 -12.55 -2.78
CA ALA A 401 9.05 -13.78 -3.52
C ALA A 401 10.01 -13.99 -4.71
N SER A 402 10.50 -12.93 -5.38
CA SER A 402 11.51 -13.04 -6.44
C SER A 402 12.82 -13.67 -5.95
N PRO A 403 13.47 -13.19 -4.87
CA PRO A 403 14.68 -13.83 -4.34
C PRO A 403 14.41 -15.24 -3.79
N GLN A 404 13.25 -15.48 -3.16
CA GLN A 404 12.85 -16.81 -2.72
C GLN A 404 12.79 -17.79 -3.89
N LEU A 405 12.15 -17.40 -5.00
CA LEU A 405 12.02 -18.24 -6.18
C LEU A 405 13.36 -18.49 -6.87
N LEU A 406 14.25 -17.49 -6.94
CA LEU A 406 15.61 -17.67 -7.44
C LEU A 406 16.36 -18.73 -6.61
N MET A 407 16.34 -18.61 -5.27
CA MET A 407 17.01 -19.55 -4.39
C MET A 407 16.44 -20.97 -4.51
N LEU A 408 15.11 -21.14 -4.56
CA LEU A 408 14.46 -22.43 -4.79
C LEU A 408 14.78 -23.04 -6.17
N SER A 409 15.20 -22.20 -7.12
CA SER A 409 15.62 -22.60 -8.46
C SER A 409 17.13 -22.85 -8.57
N GLY A 410 17.86 -22.81 -7.45
CA GLY A 410 19.30 -23.06 -7.41
C GLY A 410 20.18 -21.83 -7.67
N ILE A 411 19.62 -20.61 -7.64
CA ILE A 411 20.34 -19.35 -7.84
C ILE A 411 20.37 -18.60 -6.51
N GLY A 412 21.53 -18.51 -5.87
CA GLY A 412 21.66 -17.88 -4.57
C GLY A 412 22.91 -18.30 -3.80
N PRO A 413 23.02 -17.96 -2.51
CA PRO A 413 24.24 -18.22 -1.75
C PRO A 413 24.52 -19.72 -1.64
N ARG A 414 25.64 -20.18 -2.20
CA ARG A 414 25.96 -21.62 -2.33
C ARG A 414 25.81 -22.40 -1.03
N GLU A 415 26.44 -21.93 0.05
CA GLU A 415 26.41 -22.62 1.35
C GLU A 415 24.98 -22.77 1.88
N HIS A 416 24.17 -21.71 1.76
CA HIS A 416 22.77 -21.72 2.19
C HIS A 416 21.95 -22.74 1.40
N LEU A 417 22.08 -22.74 0.07
CA LEU A 417 21.37 -23.67 -0.81
C LEU A 417 21.76 -25.12 -0.54
N GLN A 418 23.07 -25.40 -0.40
CA GLN A 418 23.58 -26.74 -0.09
C GLN A 418 23.06 -27.24 1.26
N SER A 419 22.99 -26.37 2.27
CA SER A 419 22.46 -26.74 3.60
C SER A 419 21.00 -27.20 3.58
N LEU A 420 20.23 -26.76 2.57
CA LEU A 420 18.82 -27.13 2.37
C LEU A 420 18.62 -28.22 1.30
N GLY A 421 19.72 -28.81 0.80
CA GLY A 421 19.69 -29.83 -0.25
C GLY A 421 19.23 -29.32 -1.62
N ILE A 422 19.39 -28.02 -1.90
CA ILE A 422 19.04 -27.42 -3.19
C ILE A 422 20.29 -27.45 -4.10
N PRO A 423 20.22 -28.05 -5.30
CA PRO A 423 21.32 -28.01 -6.25
C PRO A 423 21.68 -26.58 -6.66
N VAL A 424 22.95 -26.24 -6.58
CA VAL A 424 23.45 -24.89 -6.93
C VAL A 424 23.70 -24.81 -8.43
N ILE A 425 22.97 -23.93 -9.11
CA ILE A 425 23.18 -23.56 -10.52
C ILE A 425 24.17 -22.41 -10.61
N THR A 426 23.93 -21.34 -9.85
CA THR A 426 24.79 -20.15 -9.80
C THR A 426 24.83 -19.59 -8.38
N ASP A 427 26.05 -19.31 -7.92
CA ASP A 427 26.33 -18.75 -6.60
C ASP A 427 26.25 -17.21 -6.66
N LEU A 428 25.15 -16.64 -6.16
CA LEU A 428 24.89 -15.19 -6.15
C LEU A 428 24.44 -14.75 -4.76
N LYS A 429 24.60 -13.47 -4.43
CA LYS A 429 24.21 -12.89 -3.12
C LYS A 429 22.71 -12.58 -3.03
N VAL A 430 21.86 -13.45 -3.58
CA VAL A 430 20.39 -13.35 -3.52
C VAL A 430 19.94 -13.31 -2.06
N GLY A 431 19.09 -12.33 -1.73
CA GLY A 431 18.54 -12.12 -0.39
C GLY A 431 19.52 -11.59 0.66
N LYS A 432 20.80 -11.40 0.34
CA LYS A 432 21.81 -10.97 1.34
C LYS A 432 21.66 -9.51 1.78
N THR A 433 21.01 -8.67 0.99
CA THR A 433 20.68 -7.29 1.35
C THR A 433 19.18 -7.10 1.29
N LEU A 434 18.60 -6.53 2.35
CA LEU A 434 17.21 -6.10 2.42
C LEU A 434 17.17 -4.73 3.07
N TYR A 435 16.70 -3.72 2.36
CA TYR A 435 16.35 -2.44 2.95
C TYR A 435 14.84 -2.34 3.10
N ASP A 436 14.37 -1.56 4.07
CA ASP A 436 12.96 -1.20 4.20
C ASP A 436 12.86 0.21 4.80
N HIS A 437 11.81 0.95 4.46
CA HIS A 437 11.48 2.15 5.22
C HIS A 437 10.76 1.73 6.49
N ILE A 438 11.23 2.23 7.63
CA ILE A 438 10.61 1.98 8.93
C ILE A 438 9.97 3.26 9.45
N ALA A 439 8.92 3.13 10.24
CA ALA A 439 8.20 4.27 10.76
C ALA A 439 7.61 4.04 12.15
N PHE A 440 7.34 5.15 12.84
CA PHE A 440 6.86 5.12 14.22
C PHE A 440 5.51 5.85 14.36
N PRO A 441 4.38 5.13 14.48
CA PRO A 441 3.04 5.72 14.54
C PRO A 441 2.68 6.27 15.93
N GLY A 442 3.63 6.38 16.85
CA GLY A 442 3.37 6.66 18.27
C GLY A 442 3.37 8.15 18.66
N VAL A 443 3.60 9.08 17.73
CA VAL A 443 3.50 10.53 18.01
C VAL A 443 2.07 10.97 17.77
N VAL A 444 1.30 11.17 18.85
CA VAL A 444 -0.13 11.47 18.79
C VAL A 444 -0.43 12.75 19.56
N PHE A 445 -1.31 13.58 18.99
CA PHE A 445 -1.88 14.74 19.65
C PHE A 445 -3.36 14.51 19.88
N LYS A 446 -3.81 14.75 21.11
CA LYS A 446 -5.24 14.87 21.42
C LYS A 446 -5.70 16.25 21.02
N LEU A 447 -6.82 16.33 20.31
CA LEU A 447 -7.46 17.58 19.93
C LEU A 447 -8.66 17.81 20.84
N ASN A 448 -8.82 19.04 21.32
CA ASN A 448 -10.03 19.45 22.01
C ASN A 448 -10.84 20.35 21.08
N TYR A 449 -11.24 19.76 19.95
CA TYR A 449 -12.00 20.39 18.91
C TYR A 449 -12.96 19.37 18.31
N ASN A 450 -14.24 19.67 18.34
CA ASN A 450 -15.27 18.74 17.84
C ASN A 450 -15.09 18.53 16.34
N ASN A 451 -15.06 17.26 15.92
CA ASN A 451 -15.16 16.91 14.49
C ASN A 451 -13.98 17.44 13.67
N ALA A 452 -12.77 17.38 14.23
CA ALA A 452 -11.54 17.77 13.54
C ALA A 452 -10.92 16.62 12.73
N SER A 453 -11.05 15.38 13.20
CA SER A 453 -10.35 14.21 12.67
C SER A 453 -11.29 13.16 12.06
N LEU A 454 -10.69 12.30 11.25
CA LEU A 454 -11.29 11.13 10.62
C LEU A 454 -11.34 9.99 11.64
N LEU A 455 -12.53 9.72 12.18
CA LEU A 455 -12.82 8.57 13.04
C LEU A 455 -13.60 7.50 12.25
N GLU A 456 -13.38 6.22 12.51
CA GLU A 456 -14.05 5.10 11.82
C GLU A 456 -15.57 5.26 11.83
N SER A 457 -16.14 5.56 13.00
CA SER A 457 -17.57 5.76 13.20
C SER A 457 -18.17 6.87 12.33
N LYS A 458 -17.36 7.86 11.95
CA LYS A 458 -17.74 8.99 11.09
C LYS A 458 -17.50 8.70 9.61
N VAL A 459 -16.45 7.95 9.29
CA VAL A 459 -16.07 7.62 7.91
C VAL A 459 -16.94 6.50 7.36
N ALA A 460 -17.09 5.40 8.09
CA ALA A 460 -17.72 4.18 7.62
C ALA A 460 -19.23 4.15 7.89
N THR A 461 -19.93 5.10 7.27
CA THR A 461 -21.39 5.25 7.34
C THR A 461 -22.04 4.97 5.97
N LEU A 462 -23.33 4.64 5.96
CA LEU A 462 -24.04 4.29 4.72
C LEU A 462 -24.13 5.51 3.79
N PRO A 463 -24.40 6.74 4.27
CA PRO A 463 -24.40 7.92 3.43
C PRO A 463 -23.04 8.16 2.74
N ASN A 464 -21.92 8.00 3.47
CA ASN A 464 -20.58 8.17 2.89
C ASN A 464 -20.25 7.09 1.86
N LEU A 465 -20.68 5.85 2.10
CA LEU A 465 -20.54 4.77 1.12
C LEU A 465 -21.31 5.08 -0.15
N MET A 466 -22.57 5.52 -0.03
CA MET A 466 -23.39 5.89 -1.17
C MET A 466 -22.81 7.08 -1.93
N GLN A 467 -22.30 8.09 -1.21
CA GLN A 467 -21.61 9.24 -1.80
C GLN A 467 -20.39 8.80 -2.62
N TRP A 468 -19.56 7.91 -2.06
CA TRP A 468 -18.39 7.39 -2.76
C TRP A 468 -18.79 6.58 -4.00
N ILE A 469 -19.79 5.70 -3.91
CA ILE A 469 -20.27 4.90 -5.06
C ILE A 469 -20.77 5.81 -6.19
N GLN A 470 -21.53 6.85 -5.86
CA GLN A 470 -22.17 7.72 -6.84
C GLN A 470 -21.22 8.75 -7.46
N PHE A 471 -20.31 9.31 -6.65
CA PHE A 471 -19.54 10.50 -7.04
C PHE A 471 -18.03 10.31 -6.99
N GLY A 472 -17.53 9.26 -6.36
CA GLY A 472 -16.09 9.09 -6.13
C GLY A 472 -15.53 10.22 -5.25
N ASP A 473 -16.29 10.63 -4.24
CA ASP A 473 -15.99 11.76 -3.37
C ASP A 473 -16.34 11.42 -1.91
N GLY A 474 -15.96 12.29 -0.98
CA GLY A 474 -16.26 12.17 0.46
C GLY A 474 -15.18 11.42 1.26
N LEU A 475 -15.47 11.18 2.54
CA LEU A 475 -14.49 10.73 3.53
C LEU A 475 -13.86 9.37 3.19
N MET A 476 -14.55 8.53 2.42
CA MET A 476 -14.06 7.20 2.06
C MET A 476 -12.93 7.24 1.01
N THR A 477 -12.67 8.41 0.40
CA THR A 477 -11.60 8.61 -0.59
C THR A 477 -10.21 8.78 0.03
N THR A 478 -10.11 9.01 1.34
CA THR A 478 -8.82 9.23 2.02
C THR A 478 -8.12 7.91 2.31
N PRO A 479 -6.91 7.66 1.76
CA PRO A 479 -6.14 6.45 2.04
C PRO A 479 -5.52 6.47 3.44
N GLY A 480 -5.91 5.54 4.30
CA GLY A 480 -5.20 5.33 5.57
C GLY A 480 -5.05 6.61 6.43
N LEU A 481 -6.05 7.51 6.37
CA LEU A 481 -6.07 8.84 7.01
C LEU A 481 -5.04 9.86 6.48
N VAL A 482 -4.27 9.52 5.44
CA VAL A 482 -3.20 10.36 4.92
C VAL A 482 -3.74 11.50 4.06
N GLU A 483 -3.30 12.72 4.35
CA GLU A 483 -3.77 13.93 3.64
C GLU A 483 -2.63 14.79 3.08
N ALA A 484 -1.44 14.70 3.67
CA ALA A 484 -0.25 15.41 3.25
C ALA A 484 1.03 14.63 3.60
N VAL A 485 2.13 15.03 2.96
CA VAL A 485 3.47 14.55 3.29
C VAL A 485 4.42 15.73 3.46
N GLY A 486 5.45 15.56 4.29
CA GLY A 486 6.52 16.54 4.49
C GLY A 486 7.88 15.88 4.40
N TYR A 487 8.73 16.34 3.49
CA TYR A 487 10.10 15.82 3.38
C TYR A 487 11.08 16.72 4.15
N LEU A 488 11.91 16.09 4.97
CA LEU A 488 12.83 16.76 5.87
C LEU A 488 14.23 16.19 5.71
N LYS A 489 15.20 17.09 5.71
CA LYS A 489 16.58 16.79 6.02
C LYS A 489 16.85 17.17 7.47
N THR A 490 17.11 16.20 8.33
CA THR A 490 17.39 16.43 9.74
C THR A 490 18.81 16.97 9.93
N THR A 491 19.08 17.52 11.12
CA THR A 491 20.43 17.92 11.56
C THR A 491 21.38 16.73 11.74
N VAL A 492 20.84 15.52 11.82
CA VAL A 492 21.58 14.25 11.93
C VAL A 492 22.23 13.91 10.59
N SER A 493 21.60 14.26 9.47
CA SER A 493 22.12 14.01 8.12
C SER A 493 23.46 14.69 7.90
N GLN A 494 24.46 13.89 7.52
CA GLN A 494 25.77 14.37 7.06
C GLN A 494 25.86 14.46 5.54
N ASP A 495 24.74 14.21 4.84
CA ASP A 495 24.70 14.27 3.40
C ASP A 495 24.99 15.70 2.93
N ARG A 496 25.78 15.85 1.86
CA ARG A 496 26.06 17.19 1.29
C ARG A 496 24.90 17.67 0.44
N ASP A 497 24.20 16.76 -0.22
CA ASP A 497 23.08 17.08 -1.09
C ASP A 497 21.82 17.36 -0.27
N GLN A 498 20.88 18.12 -0.84
CA GLN A 498 19.59 18.44 -0.19
C GLN A 498 18.58 17.27 -0.33
N ILE A 499 19.01 16.07 0.06
CA ILE A 499 18.20 14.86 0.08
C ILE A 499 17.57 14.72 1.48
N PRO A 500 16.26 14.44 1.57
CA PRO A 500 15.62 14.19 2.85
C PRO A 500 16.00 12.81 3.39
N ASP A 501 16.32 12.73 4.67
CA ASP A 501 16.50 11.49 5.41
C ASP A 501 15.20 11.06 6.12
N VAL A 502 14.19 11.94 6.17
CA VAL A 502 12.89 11.70 6.80
C VAL A 502 11.73 12.15 5.92
N GLU A 503 10.68 11.34 5.86
CA GLU A 503 9.34 11.73 5.44
C GLU A 503 8.42 11.80 6.65
N LEU A 504 7.57 12.83 6.72
CA LEU A 504 6.47 12.94 7.65
C LEU A 504 5.17 12.64 6.92
N LEU A 505 4.47 11.60 7.34
CA LEU A 505 3.15 11.27 6.83
C LEU A 505 2.11 11.94 7.72
N ASN A 506 1.39 12.95 7.22
CA ASN A 506 0.36 13.65 7.97
C ASN A 506 -0.96 12.88 7.94
N LEU A 507 -1.45 12.51 9.12
CA LEU A 507 -2.73 11.82 9.29
C LEU A 507 -3.77 12.81 9.83
N GLY A 508 -4.93 12.87 9.19
CA GLY A 508 -6.13 13.54 9.70
C GLY A 508 -6.78 12.77 10.85
N GLY A 509 -5.99 12.24 11.78
CA GLY A 509 -6.37 11.23 12.77
C GLY A 509 -5.11 10.61 13.39
N SER A 510 -5.23 9.41 13.95
CA SER A 510 -4.07 8.65 14.44
C SER A 510 -4.34 7.14 14.45
N ILE A 511 -3.42 6.35 15.01
CA ILE A 511 -3.64 4.91 15.25
C ILE A 511 -4.89 4.64 16.10
N THR A 512 -5.41 5.63 16.82
CA THR A 512 -6.60 5.49 17.68
C THR A 512 -7.91 5.82 16.97
N SER A 513 -7.87 6.24 15.70
CA SER A 513 -9.05 6.68 14.94
C SER A 513 -10.13 5.60 14.76
N ASP A 514 -9.79 4.33 14.96
CA ASP A 514 -10.69 3.17 14.86
C ASP A 514 -10.76 2.37 16.17
N SER A 515 -10.40 3.03 17.28
CA SER A 515 -10.37 2.43 18.62
C SER A 515 -9.54 1.15 18.74
N GLY A 516 -8.55 0.93 17.85
CA GLY A 516 -7.68 -0.24 17.88
C GLY A 516 -8.18 -1.41 17.02
N GLY A 517 -9.10 -1.11 16.11
CA GLY A 517 -9.64 -2.02 15.11
C GLY A 517 -8.60 -2.40 14.05
N ALA A 518 -8.76 -1.87 12.84
CA ALA A 518 -7.95 -2.21 11.68
C ALA A 518 -6.52 -1.64 11.68
N PHE A 519 -6.28 -0.41 12.14
CA PHE A 519 -4.95 0.20 12.16
C PHE A 519 -3.97 -0.62 13.00
N ARG A 520 -4.34 -0.90 14.25
CA ARG A 520 -3.54 -1.75 15.15
C ARG A 520 -3.26 -3.13 14.55
N LYS A 521 -4.31 -3.81 14.04
CA LYS A 521 -4.19 -5.14 13.45
C LYS A 521 -3.36 -5.15 12.17
N SER A 522 -3.40 -4.08 11.38
CA SER A 522 -2.61 -3.95 10.14
C SER A 522 -1.10 -3.94 10.38
N TRP A 523 -0.67 -3.64 11.61
CA TRP A 523 0.71 -3.71 12.06
C TRP A 523 0.99 -4.85 13.06
N LYS A 524 -0.03 -5.66 13.40
CA LYS A 524 0.02 -6.70 14.46
C LYS A 524 0.55 -6.19 15.80
N ILE A 525 0.15 -4.97 16.19
CA ILE A 525 0.42 -4.46 17.53
C ILE A 525 -0.49 -5.22 18.51
N SER A 526 0.07 -5.74 19.59
CA SER A 526 -0.71 -6.57 20.53
C SER A 526 -1.80 -5.76 21.22
N ASP A 527 -2.92 -6.41 21.58
CA ASP A 527 -4.01 -5.76 22.33
C ASP A 527 -3.50 -5.13 23.62
N LYS A 528 -2.61 -5.84 24.34
CA LYS A 528 -2.01 -5.35 25.58
C LYS A 528 -1.26 -4.04 25.35
N THR A 529 -0.40 -3.98 24.34
CA THR A 529 0.37 -2.77 24.03
C THR A 529 -0.56 -1.62 23.68
N TYR A 530 -1.53 -1.87 22.80
CA TYR A 530 -2.46 -0.83 22.35
C TYR A 530 -3.31 -0.27 23.50
N LEU A 531 -3.93 -1.15 24.29
CA LEU A 531 -4.79 -0.75 25.42
C LEU A 531 -3.99 0.00 26.49
N THR A 532 -2.77 -0.44 26.79
CA THR A 532 -1.91 0.26 27.75
C THR A 532 -1.54 1.65 27.23
N ALA A 533 -1.21 1.75 25.95
CA ALA A 533 -0.72 2.98 25.35
C ALA A 533 -1.82 4.01 25.06
N PHE A 534 -3.00 3.57 24.63
CA PHE A 534 -3.97 4.44 23.93
C PHE A 534 -5.42 4.32 24.41
N SER A 535 -5.74 3.52 25.43
CA SER A 535 -7.13 3.34 25.90
C SER A 535 -7.85 4.64 26.27
N HIS A 536 -7.11 5.66 26.71
CA HIS A 536 -7.66 6.99 27.07
C HIS A 536 -8.01 7.89 25.87
N LEU A 537 -7.74 7.45 24.64
CA LEU A 537 -8.03 8.19 23.41
C LEU A 537 -9.20 7.61 22.61
N HIS A 538 -10.02 6.75 23.23
CA HIS A 538 -11.24 6.23 22.60
C HIS A 538 -12.18 7.38 22.19
N ASP A 539 -12.65 7.35 20.94
CA ASP A 539 -13.53 8.37 20.32
C ASP A 539 -13.05 9.82 20.44
N CYS A 540 -11.76 10.05 20.70
CA CYS A 540 -11.20 11.40 20.75
C CYS A 540 -10.77 11.85 19.35
N ASP A 541 -11.05 13.11 19.01
CA ASP A 541 -10.42 13.74 17.85
C ASP A 541 -8.89 13.80 18.09
N THR A 542 -8.11 13.31 17.13
CA THR A 542 -6.64 13.22 17.24
C THR A 542 -5.96 13.67 15.95
N TRP A 543 -4.71 14.08 16.07
CA TRP A 543 -3.82 14.34 14.95
C TRP A 543 -2.50 13.59 15.15
N SER A 544 -1.86 13.19 14.06
CA SER A 544 -0.56 12.54 14.10
C SER A 544 0.23 12.86 12.84
N ALA A 545 1.55 12.93 12.98
CA ALA A 545 2.46 12.81 11.86
C ALA A 545 3.41 11.65 12.13
N ILE A 546 3.50 10.72 11.19
CA ILE A 546 4.35 9.53 11.30
C ILE A 546 5.71 9.85 10.67
N PRO A 547 6.82 9.83 11.44
CA PRO A 547 8.16 9.91 10.87
C PRO A 547 8.54 8.57 10.24
N ILE A 548 9.00 8.64 8.99
CA ILE A 548 9.47 7.53 8.17
C ILE A 548 10.95 7.75 7.88
N LEU A 549 11.78 6.75 8.16
CA LEU A 549 13.21 6.77 7.84
C LEU A 549 13.41 6.37 6.36
N LEU A 550 13.94 7.29 5.55
CA LEU A 550 14.07 7.10 4.10
C LEU A 550 15.39 6.44 3.68
N HIS A 551 16.47 6.68 4.42
CA HIS A 551 17.81 6.18 4.08
C HIS A 551 18.46 5.42 5.25
N PRO A 552 17.85 4.29 5.68
CA PRO A 552 18.40 3.48 6.76
C PRO A 552 19.81 3.00 6.44
N LYS A 553 20.68 3.03 7.44
CA LYS A 553 22.02 2.45 7.39
C LYS A 553 22.00 0.98 7.76
N SER A 554 21.09 0.58 8.65
CA SER A 554 20.78 -0.82 8.93
C SER A 554 20.36 -1.57 7.67
N LYS A 555 20.86 -2.80 7.54
CA LYS A 555 20.53 -3.71 6.44
C LYS A 555 20.06 -5.05 6.98
N GLY A 556 18.91 -5.47 6.49
CA GLY A 556 18.35 -6.79 6.71
C GLY A 556 18.87 -7.84 5.73
N CYS A 557 18.32 -9.04 5.83
CA CYS A 557 18.49 -10.12 4.86
C CYS A 557 17.23 -11.02 4.79
N LEU A 558 17.20 -11.85 3.75
CA LEU A 558 16.16 -12.84 3.48
C LEU A 558 16.83 -14.19 3.23
N GLU A 559 16.35 -15.23 3.90
CA GLU A 559 16.83 -16.60 3.76
C GLU A 559 15.67 -17.56 3.51
N LEU A 560 15.90 -18.61 2.72
CA LEU A 560 14.97 -19.73 2.68
C LEU A 560 14.85 -20.36 4.06
N ARG A 561 13.62 -20.68 4.47
CA ARG A 561 13.37 -21.46 5.68
C ARG A 561 13.73 -22.93 5.46
N ASP A 562 13.34 -23.45 4.31
CA ASP A 562 13.47 -24.82 3.86
C ASP A 562 13.39 -24.85 2.32
N ASN A 563 13.34 -26.04 1.72
CA ASN A 563 13.17 -26.22 0.28
C ASN A 563 11.69 -26.32 -0.18
N ASN A 564 10.73 -26.07 0.72
CA ASN A 564 9.32 -26.11 0.40
C ASN A 564 8.90 -24.75 -0.18
N PRO A 565 8.45 -24.68 -1.46
CA PRO A 565 8.06 -23.43 -2.09
C PRO A 565 6.84 -22.77 -1.45
N PHE A 566 6.10 -23.48 -0.59
CA PHE A 566 4.94 -22.98 0.13
C PHE A 566 5.27 -22.33 1.48
N SER A 567 6.44 -22.63 2.05
CA SER A 567 6.93 -22.02 3.29
C SER A 567 7.26 -20.54 3.07
N HIS A 568 6.98 -19.71 4.07
CA HIS A 568 7.45 -18.32 4.07
C HIS A 568 8.96 -18.27 4.37
N PRO A 569 9.73 -17.43 3.66
CA PRO A 569 11.15 -17.25 3.95
C PRO A 569 11.33 -16.63 5.33
N LYS A 570 12.53 -16.77 5.88
CA LYS A 570 12.97 -16.02 7.06
C LYS A 570 13.33 -14.61 6.62
N LEU A 571 12.83 -13.61 7.34
CA LEU A 571 13.08 -12.20 7.07
C LEU A 571 13.72 -11.58 8.30
N PHE A 572 14.81 -10.85 8.12
CA PHE A 572 15.48 -10.12 9.17
C PHE A 572 15.54 -8.66 8.74
N GLY A 573 14.92 -7.76 9.51
CA GLY A 573 14.97 -6.31 9.26
C GLY A 573 16.27 -5.68 9.77
N ASN A 574 16.82 -6.23 10.86
CA ASN A 574 18.03 -5.71 11.53
C ASN A 574 17.92 -4.21 11.86
N TYR A 575 16.72 -3.72 12.16
CA TYR A 575 16.47 -2.31 12.41
C TYR A 575 17.27 -1.81 13.61
N PHE A 576 17.83 -0.60 13.49
CA PHE A 576 18.66 0.06 14.51
C PHE A 576 19.96 -0.67 14.88
N THR A 577 20.42 -1.57 14.02
CA THR A 577 21.82 -2.08 14.10
C THR A 577 22.83 -0.97 13.86
N ASP A 578 22.45 0.10 13.14
CA ASP A 578 23.18 1.36 13.10
C ASP A 578 22.47 2.38 14.00
N PRO A 579 23.16 2.98 14.98
CA PRO A 579 22.55 3.93 15.90
C PRO A 579 22.05 5.22 15.21
N LYS A 580 22.59 5.57 14.04
CA LYS A 580 22.20 6.79 13.30
C LYS A 580 20.75 6.75 12.87
N ASP A 581 20.21 5.57 12.60
CA ASP A 581 18.82 5.36 12.23
C ASP A 581 17.87 5.79 13.36
N MET A 582 18.21 5.44 14.60
CA MET A 582 17.44 5.85 15.79
C MET A 582 17.55 7.35 16.06
N GLU A 583 18.76 7.91 15.95
CA GLU A 583 18.97 9.35 16.16
C GLU A 583 18.18 10.19 15.15
N THR A 584 18.12 9.75 13.90
CA THR A 584 17.35 10.43 12.84
C THR A 584 15.85 10.44 13.17
N LEU A 585 15.29 9.32 13.63
CA LEU A 585 13.89 9.26 14.05
C LEU A 585 13.61 10.11 15.29
N LYS A 586 14.51 10.16 16.28
CA LYS A 586 14.33 11.05 17.45
C LYS A 586 14.28 12.52 17.06
N GLU A 587 15.16 12.97 16.16
CA GLU A 587 15.11 14.35 15.65
C GLU A 587 13.83 14.63 14.85
N ALA A 588 13.33 13.65 14.10
CA ALA A 588 12.03 13.75 13.44
C ALA A 588 10.87 13.89 14.44
N ILE A 589 10.87 13.10 15.51
CA ILE A 589 9.86 13.19 16.59
C ILE A 589 9.87 14.58 17.22
N LYS A 590 11.05 15.11 17.56
CA LYS A 590 11.19 16.48 18.10
C LYS A 590 10.64 17.53 17.13
N PHE A 591 10.84 17.35 15.82
CA PHE A 591 10.29 18.25 14.82
C PHE A 591 8.75 18.15 14.72
N ILE A 592 8.19 16.94 14.76
CA ILE A 592 6.73 16.74 14.79
C ILE A 592 6.12 17.40 16.02
N ILE A 593 6.78 17.28 17.19
CA ILE A 593 6.31 17.92 18.42
C ILE A 593 6.21 19.44 18.22
N LYS A 594 7.27 20.05 17.67
CA LYS A 594 7.28 21.50 17.33
C LYS A 594 6.17 21.89 16.35
N LEU A 595 5.86 21.04 15.37
CA LEU A 595 4.74 21.29 14.46
C LEU A 595 3.41 21.33 15.21
N GLY A 596 3.11 20.31 16.03
CA GLY A 596 1.84 20.23 16.76
C GLY A 596 1.66 21.31 17.82
N GLU A 597 2.75 21.86 18.36
CA GLU A 597 2.73 22.96 19.33
C GLU A 597 2.70 24.37 18.68
N SER A 598 2.79 24.43 17.35
CA SER A 598 2.85 25.70 16.62
C SER A 598 1.50 26.40 16.50
N GLU A 599 1.52 27.69 16.14
CA GLU A 599 0.33 28.54 16.06
C GLU A 599 -0.82 27.94 15.23
N PRO A 600 -0.59 27.35 14.04
CA PRO A 600 -1.66 26.77 13.22
C PRO A 600 -2.46 25.65 13.91
N PHE A 601 -1.87 24.97 14.90
CA PHE A 601 -2.53 23.91 15.66
C PHE A 601 -3.26 24.41 16.91
N LYS A 602 -3.03 25.67 17.34
CA LYS A 602 -3.73 26.26 18.51
C LYS A 602 -5.23 26.31 18.33
N LYS A 603 -5.73 26.51 17.10
CA LYS A 603 -7.16 26.48 16.79
C LYS A 603 -7.81 25.15 17.20
N TYR A 604 -7.06 24.05 17.12
CA TYR A 604 -7.54 22.72 17.45
C TYR A 604 -7.31 22.32 18.91
N ASP A 605 -6.74 23.22 19.72
CA ASP A 605 -6.32 22.96 21.09
C ASP A 605 -5.55 21.63 21.17
N ALA A 606 -4.52 21.51 20.33
CA ALA A 606 -3.75 20.28 20.17
C ALA A 606 -2.75 20.10 21.32
N HIS A 607 -2.85 18.97 22.03
CA HIS A 607 -1.97 18.62 23.14
C HIS A 607 -1.22 17.32 22.82
N LEU A 608 0.11 17.34 22.97
CA LEU A 608 0.91 16.13 22.83
C LEU A 608 0.45 15.08 23.85
N TYR A 609 0.03 13.93 23.35
CA TYR A 609 -0.26 12.77 24.18
C TYR A 609 1.01 11.93 24.32
N LEU A 610 1.33 11.51 25.54
CA LEU A 610 2.49 10.65 25.84
C LEU A 610 1.98 9.23 26.13
N PRO A 611 2.05 8.30 25.16
CA PRO A 611 1.53 6.95 25.35
C PRO A 611 2.26 6.18 26.44
N GLN A 612 1.54 5.38 27.22
CA GLN A 612 2.16 4.54 28.24
C GLN A 612 2.56 3.18 27.65
N TYR A 613 3.86 2.91 27.60
CA TYR A 613 4.38 1.60 27.18
C TYR A 613 4.97 0.89 28.39
N SER A 614 4.53 -0.35 28.67
CA SER A 614 5.06 -1.13 29.80
C SER A 614 6.58 -1.34 29.72
N SER A 615 7.12 -1.46 28.50
CA SER A 615 8.56 -1.55 28.23
C SER A 615 9.34 -0.29 28.60
N CYS A 616 8.68 0.86 28.70
CA CYS A 616 9.30 2.18 28.85
C CYS A 616 9.02 2.82 30.22
N ALA A 617 8.42 2.08 31.16
CA ALA A 617 7.99 2.59 32.46
C ALA A 617 9.12 3.22 33.31
N ASN A 618 10.37 2.82 33.07
CA ASN A 618 11.54 3.32 33.80
C ASN A 618 12.15 4.60 33.19
N HIS A 619 11.56 5.15 32.13
CA HIS A 619 12.03 6.38 31.49
C HIS A 619 11.11 7.55 31.80
N VAL A 620 11.68 8.74 31.97
CA VAL A 620 10.89 9.97 32.13
C VAL A 620 10.07 10.20 30.86
N PRO A 621 8.73 10.31 30.94
CA PRO A 621 7.88 10.53 29.77
C PRO A 621 8.32 11.74 28.94
N GLY A 622 8.37 11.58 27.62
CA GLY A 622 8.79 12.63 26.69
C GLY A 622 10.30 12.87 26.58
N SER A 623 11.13 12.22 27.41
CA SER A 623 12.60 12.28 27.27
C SER A 623 13.12 11.52 26.05
N ASP A 624 14.36 11.80 25.63
CA ASP A 624 15.01 11.09 24.51
C ASP A 624 15.07 9.57 24.75
N HIS A 625 15.32 9.12 25.99
CA HIS A 625 15.30 7.70 26.35
C HIS A 625 13.89 7.09 26.28
N TYR A 626 12.86 7.85 26.66
CA TYR A 626 11.47 7.41 26.50
C TYR A 626 11.12 7.24 25.01
N TRP A 627 11.46 8.21 24.16
CA TRP A 627 11.17 8.12 22.72
C TRP A 627 11.95 7.00 22.03
N GLU A 628 13.21 6.78 22.40
CA GLU A 628 13.96 5.62 21.90
C GLU A 628 13.26 4.30 22.26
N CYS A 629 12.85 4.13 23.52
CA CYS A 629 12.13 2.95 23.95
C CYS A 629 10.76 2.81 23.24
N ALA A 630 10.03 3.91 23.07
CA ALA A 630 8.75 3.93 22.37
C ALA A 630 8.90 3.50 20.91
N VAL A 631 9.92 4.02 20.21
CA VAL A 631 10.27 3.60 18.84
C VAL A 631 10.57 2.11 18.81
N LYS A 632 11.46 1.60 19.68
CA LYS A 632 11.76 0.15 19.76
C LYS A 632 10.52 -0.70 20.03
N THR A 633 9.53 -0.16 20.74
CA THR A 633 8.29 -0.86 21.06
C THR A 633 7.31 -0.90 19.88
N MET A 634 7.14 0.21 19.17
CA MET A 634 6.06 0.41 18.19
C MET A 634 6.55 0.65 16.75
N ILE A 635 7.83 0.41 16.46
CA ILE A 635 8.33 0.55 15.08
C ILE A 635 7.60 -0.42 14.15
N VAL A 636 7.23 0.06 12.97
CA VAL A 636 6.54 -0.72 11.93
C VAL A 636 7.27 -0.63 10.60
N SER A 637 7.07 -1.64 9.76
CA SER A 637 7.50 -1.65 8.37
C SER A 637 6.53 -0.84 7.51
N LEU A 638 7.06 -0.02 6.58
CA LEU A 638 6.28 0.60 5.49
C LEU A 638 6.13 -0.33 4.29
N GLN A 639 6.66 -1.55 4.37
CA GLN A 639 6.57 -2.56 3.32
C GLN A 639 7.28 -2.13 2.03
N HIS A 640 8.31 -1.28 2.12
CA HIS A 640 9.10 -0.72 1.03
C HIS A 640 10.40 -1.49 0.79
N HIS A 641 10.32 -2.82 0.93
CA HIS A 641 11.46 -3.71 0.78
C HIS A 641 12.14 -3.59 -0.59
N VAL A 642 13.47 -3.47 -0.60
CA VAL A 642 14.32 -3.43 -1.80
C VAL A 642 15.67 -4.12 -1.57
N GLY A 643 16.45 -4.33 -2.63
CA GLY A 643 17.85 -4.80 -2.56
C GLY A 643 18.07 -6.32 -2.55
N THR A 644 17.01 -7.12 -2.46
CA THR A 644 17.14 -8.59 -2.34
C THR A 644 17.58 -9.28 -3.63
N CYS A 645 17.42 -8.63 -4.77
CA CYS A 645 18.01 -9.04 -6.05
C CYS A 645 18.85 -7.89 -6.62
N LYS A 646 19.71 -7.28 -5.77
CA LYS A 646 20.51 -6.09 -6.03
C LYS A 646 21.05 -6.01 -7.47
N MET A 647 20.77 -4.91 -8.13
CA MET A 647 21.39 -4.50 -9.39
C MET A 647 22.79 -3.94 -9.14
N GLY A 648 23.76 -4.35 -9.96
CA GLY A 648 25.11 -3.80 -9.90
C GLY A 648 25.94 -4.11 -11.14
N PRO A 649 27.03 -3.37 -11.37
CA PRO A 649 27.96 -3.63 -12.46
C PRO A 649 28.65 -5.00 -12.29
N PRO A 650 29.28 -5.56 -13.35
CA PRO A 650 29.85 -6.92 -13.29
C PRO A 650 30.96 -7.12 -12.25
N ASN A 651 31.56 -6.04 -11.76
CA ASN A 651 32.59 -6.04 -10.72
C ASN A 651 32.03 -5.85 -9.29
N ASP A 652 30.72 -5.64 -9.12
CA ASP A 652 30.08 -5.63 -7.81
C ASP A 652 29.83 -7.07 -7.35
N PRO A 653 30.55 -7.55 -6.31
CA PRO A 653 30.45 -8.94 -5.85
C PRO A 653 29.09 -9.28 -5.21
N ASP A 654 28.29 -8.28 -4.86
CA ASP A 654 26.97 -8.46 -4.26
C ASP A 654 25.84 -8.39 -5.31
N ALA A 655 26.15 -8.11 -6.57
CA ALA A 655 25.15 -7.98 -7.62
C ALA A 655 24.51 -9.32 -7.97
N VAL A 656 23.18 -9.32 -8.10
CA VAL A 656 22.36 -10.45 -8.53
C VAL A 656 21.94 -10.27 -9.98
N VAL A 657 21.60 -9.03 -10.36
CA VAL A 657 21.27 -8.66 -11.73
C VAL A 657 22.21 -7.57 -12.25
N ASP A 658 22.42 -7.55 -13.55
CA ASP A 658 23.16 -6.49 -14.22
C ASP A 658 22.31 -5.20 -14.41
N PRO A 659 22.88 -4.09 -14.91
CA PRO A 659 22.12 -2.85 -15.13
C PRO A 659 20.98 -2.95 -16.16
N GLU A 660 20.90 -4.04 -16.93
CA GLU A 660 19.77 -4.37 -17.81
C GLU A 660 18.81 -5.37 -17.16
N LEU A 661 18.95 -5.64 -15.86
CA LEU A 661 18.08 -6.50 -15.06
C LEU A 661 18.19 -8.01 -15.37
N ARG A 662 19.25 -8.44 -16.06
CA ARG A 662 19.53 -9.87 -16.33
C ARG A 662 20.19 -10.52 -15.14
N VAL A 663 19.74 -11.72 -14.77
CA VAL A 663 20.35 -12.49 -13.68
C VAL A 663 21.75 -12.94 -14.10
N TYR A 664 22.76 -12.64 -13.30
CA TYR A 664 24.13 -13.02 -13.61
C TYR A 664 24.28 -14.55 -13.73
N GLY A 665 24.97 -14.99 -14.77
CA GLY A 665 25.30 -16.40 -14.98
C GLY A 665 24.12 -17.30 -15.34
N VAL A 666 22.94 -16.76 -15.67
CA VAL A 666 21.77 -17.52 -16.15
C VAL A 666 21.15 -16.80 -17.35
N ASP A 667 21.13 -17.47 -18.49
CA ASP A 667 20.56 -16.92 -19.73
C ASP A 667 19.03 -17.05 -19.74
N GLY A 668 18.35 -16.10 -20.41
CA GLY A 668 16.89 -16.09 -20.54
C GLY A 668 16.13 -15.80 -19.24
N LEU A 669 16.77 -15.22 -18.22
CA LEU A 669 16.16 -14.90 -16.93
C LEU A 669 16.42 -13.44 -16.50
N ARG A 670 15.36 -12.71 -16.16
CA ARG A 670 15.43 -11.36 -15.57
C ARG A 670 14.64 -11.24 -14.27
N VAL A 671 15.00 -10.24 -13.47
CA VAL A 671 14.17 -9.77 -12.35
C VAL A 671 13.78 -8.33 -12.63
N VAL A 672 12.48 -8.06 -12.76
CA VAL A 672 11.95 -6.73 -13.06
C VAL A 672 10.88 -6.40 -12.03
N ASP A 673 11.35 -5.98 -10.86
CA ASP A 673 10.57 -5.41 -9.77
C ASP A 673 11.52 -4.62 -8.83
N VAL A 674 11.01 -4.05 -7.74
CA VAL A 674 11.80 -3.20 -6.82
C VAL A 674 12.88 -3.94 -6.03
N SER A 675 12.95 -5.27 -6.09
CA SER A 675 14.05 -6.05 -5.49
C SER A 675 15.41 -5.70 -6.06
N VAL A 676 15.44 -5.15 -7.28
CA VAL A 676 16.68 -4.81 -7.99
C VAL A 676 17.30 -3.49 -7.54
N LEU A 677 16.56 -2.62 -6.87
CA LEU A 677 17.09 -1.33 -6.42
C LEU A 677 18.22 -1.56 -5.41
N PRO A 678 19.45 -1.06 -5.67
CA PRO A 678 20.60 -1.37 -4.82
C PRO A 678 20.65 -0.61 -3.50
N ARG A 679 19.79 0.39 -3.35
CA ARG A 679 19.66 1.27 -2.19
C ARG A 679 18.23 1.82 -2.12
N THR A 680 17.86 2.37 -0.97
CA THR A 680 16.59 3.08 -0.82
C THR A 680 16.60 4.41 -1.56
N ILE A 681 15.41 4.93 -1.84
CA ILE A 681 15.18 6.24 -2.43
C ILE A 681 14.23 7.03 -1.53
N SER A 682 14.20 8.35 -1.64
CA SER A 682 13.29 9.24 -0.88
C SER A 682 11.84 9.16 -1.37
N GLY A 683 11.21 7.97 -1.38
CA GLY A 683 9.83 7.82 -1.84
C GLY A 683 9.20 6.45 -1.60
N HIS A 684 7.91 6.36 -1.96
CA HIS A 684 7.08 5.17 -1.88
C HIS A 684 7.29 4.29 -3.10
N MET A 685 7.34 2.98 -2.92
CA MET A 685 7.87 2.06 -3.94
C MET A 685 6.91 1.74 -5.09
N ASN A 686 5.66 2.20 -5.07
CA ASN A 686 4.70 1.88 -6.14
C ASN A 686 5.07 2.55 -7.47
N ALA A 687 5.34 3.86 -7.48
CA ALA A 687 5.73 4.54 -8.72
C ALA A 687 7.09 4.07 -9.27
N PRO A 688 8.15 3.88 -8.44
CA PRO A 688 9.37 3.20 -8.86
C PRO A 688 9.14 1.83 -9.48
N ALA A 689 8.23 1.01 -8.90
CA ALA A 689 7.89 -0.29 -9.47
C ALA A 689 7.27 -0.17 -10.89
N VAL A 690 6.39 0.82 -11.11
CA VAL A 690 5.83 1.10 -12.45
C VAL A 690 6.94 1.52 -13.41
N MET A 691 7.82 2.44 -12.99
CA MET A 691 8.95 2.92 -13.79
C MET A 691 9.91 1.79 -14.18
N ILE A 692 10.27 0.92 -13.23
CA ILE A 692 11.08 -0.29 -13.48
C ILE A 692 10.38 -1.21 -14.49
N GLY A 693 9.06 -1.36 -14.40
CA GLY A 693 8.27 -2.14 -15.37
C GLY A 693 8.31 -1.55 -16.78
N GLU A 694 8.18 -0.23 -16.92
CA GLU A 694 8.28 0.47 -18.22
C GLU A 694 9.68 0.35 -18.83
N LYS A 695 10.72 0.64 -18.03
CA LYS A 695 12.11 0.57 -18.46
C LYS A 695 12.52 -0.86 -18.80
N GLY A 696 12.14 -1.82 -17.97
CA GLY A 696 12.39 -3.25 -18.20
C GLY A 696 11.72 -3.75 -19.46
N ALA A 697 10.47 -3.33 -19.75
CA ALA A 697 9.82 -3.66 -21.02
C ALA A 697 10.62 -3.16 -22.22
N ASP A 698 11.09 -1.92 -22.16
CA ASP A 698 11.88 -1.30 -23.23
C ASP A 698 13.24 -2.01 -23.45
N MET A 699 13.94 -2.36 -22.37
CA MET A 699 15.16 -3.17 -22.42
C MET A 699 14.93 -4.52 -23.09
N ILE A 700 13.86 -5.23 -22.72
CA ILE A 700 13.52 -6.54 -23.30
C ILE A 700 13.18 -6.39 -24.79
N LYS A 701 12.38 -5.39 -25.16
CA LYS A 701 12.04 -5.12 -26.56
C LYS A 701 13.29 -4.80 -27.38
N LYS A 702 14.21 -4.00 -26.86
CA LYS A 702 15.48 -3.66 -27.53
C LYS A 702 16.34 -4.90 -27.80
N VAL A 703 16.39 -5.84 -26.85
CA VAL A 703 17.14 -7.09 -27.03
C VAL A 703 16.52 -7.94 -28.14
N TRP A 704 15.20 -8.15 -28.14
CA TRP A 704 14.55 -9.09 -29.05
C TRP A 704 14.06 -8.50 -30.38
N SER A 705 14.04 -7.18 -30.53
CA SER A 705 13.78 -6.51 -31.82
C SER A 705 14.94 -6.71 -32.79
N ASN A 706 16.18 -6.73 -32.30
CA ASN A 706 17.39 -6.95 -33.10
C ASN A 706 17.64 -8.42 -33.49
N VAL A 707 16.88 -9.38 -32.93
CA VAL A 707 17.00 -10.82 -33.22
C VAL A 707 16.08 -11.24 -34.38
N VAL A 708 15.20 -10.35 -34.85
CA VAL A 708 14.21 -10.60 -35.91
C VAL A 708 14.59 -9.88 -37.23
N ALA A 709 15.75 -9.22 -37.29
CA ALA A 709 16.29 -8.57 -38.50
C ALA A 709 17.19 -9.51 -39.30
#